data_AF-A0A9R0RYI0-F1
#
_entry.id   AF-A0A9R0RYI0-F1
#
_cell.length_a   1.000
_cell.length_b   1.000
_cell.length_c   1.000
_cell.angle_alpha   90.00
_cell.angle_beta   90.00
_cell.angle_gamma   90.00
#
_symmetry.space_group_name_H-M   'P 1'
#
loop_
_entity.id
_entity.type
_entity.pdbx_description
1 polymer ?
#
loop_
_entity_poly.entity_id
_entity_poly.type
_entity_poly.pdbx_seq_one_letter_code
_entity_poly.pdbx_strand_id
1 'polypeptide(L)'
;MRFSMFSGKEIRQSAEAQVWNNRIYEPNMKPAPNGLLDTRMGAANKQGECGTCHGSYTECPGHFGYLKLALPVFNVGFFNNILDVVKCICKGCSRVLLVEKDRREFLKKMRQPRAEPLVKFALMKKVRDKCKLSRCPWCGFINGVAKKGRMGLVIVHDCSKTLDGSTEELRSALSHKKEKLAITSIHTLDPATVLSLFRRMIDEDCELLNLGDRPEKLIITEIAVPPVPIRPSVFVGGGGGRMSNEDSITCILKNIVNTNSILKGTLQSGEPLAKCFDCWQHLQLQVVEYINSDAPCLIDSQHRGLIQRLKGKTGRFRGNLSGKRTEYTGRTVISPDPNLRITEVAIPILMARVLTYPERVSYYNIEKLRQCIRNGPHKHPGANFILQPDGTKLHLKYCDRRIAARDLKYGCIVERHLEDGDIVLFNRQPSLHRMSIMSHRARIMPWRTLRFNESVCNPYNADFDGDEMNLHVPQTEEARTEALMLMGVQNNLCTPKNGEILVASTQDFLTSSFLITRKDSFYDRSSFTLLCSYLGDAMENIDLPTPALIKPIELWTGKQLFSVLVRPNAFTKVYLNLGVREKICTKKCALTVEDKTSEAVHDAMCPNDGFVYFRNSELLSGQVGKKTLGNGNNEGMFSVLIRDYNSHAAASCMNRLAKFSARFIGNHGFSIGVDDVQPGESLNEKKGKTIGEGYQECHELIAQYSKGALKPQPGCSRAQTLEARISGVLNKLRDTAGDHCMSTLHWRNSPLIMSQCGSKGSPINISQMVVCVGQQSVGGRRAPNGFIDRTLPHFPINSKTPAAKGFVANSFYTGLTATEFFFHTMGGREGLVDTAVKTAETGYMSRRLMKGLEDLSVFYDQTVRNASGGIVQFVYGDDGMDPVKMEGKGGNPLNLDQLFMKVMATCPQRGHETLSPEAISQMLNDKLSEQDPSAGGCSDRFKELLTKFVGNRIKMLRNTRRALHLDEDHVGRKDSSIEECVAANISGISAKQLQVFLDTCLSRYHSKIIEAGASIGAIGAQSIGEPGTQMTLKTFHFAGVASMNVTLGVPRIKEIINAAKKISTPIITAELLSGQDESFGVKVKRCIEKVVLGEVYFFRISFKILRAHKESLAACTFLLLFFLKEHVAYI
;
A
#
# COMPACT_ATOMS: atom_id res chain seq x y z
N MET A 1 -9.47 -2.16 -29.15
CA MET A 1 -10.85 -1.60 -29.12
C MET A 1 -10.84 -0.22 -29.76
N ARG A 2 -11.79 0.07 -30.66
CA ARG A 2 -11.98 1.42 -31.24
C ARG A 2 -13.30 1.97 -30.70
N PHE A 3 -13.27 3.15 -30.10
CA PHE A 3 -14.49 3.82 -29.65
C PHE A 3 -15.06 4.67 -30.80
N SER A 4 -16.34 4.48 -31.10
CA SER A 4 -17.11 5.25 -32.08
C SER A 4 -18.52 5.50 -31.57
N MET A 5 -19.25 6.36 -32.27
CA MET A 5 -20.63 6.68 -31.93
C MET A 5 -21.56 6.03 -32.95
N PHE A 6 -22.73 5.57 -32.50
CA PHE A 6 -23.74 5.04 -33.40
C PHE A 6 -24.58 6.17 -33.99
N SER A 7 -24.78 6.17 -35.31
CA SER A 7 -25.80 6.98 -35.96
C SER A 7 -27.19 6.35 -35.75
N GLY A 8 -28.27 7.13 -35.91
CA GLY A 8 -29.63 6.58 -35.83
C GLY A 8 -29.88 5.44 -36.82
N LYS A 9 -29.26 5.51 -38.02
CA LYS A 9 -29.31 4.43 -39.02
C LYS A 9 -28.60 3.17 -38.55
N GLU A 10 -27.42 3.31 -37.97
CA GLU A 10 -26.65 2.17 -37.41
C GLU A 10 -27.39 1.51 -36.25
N ILE A 11 -28.01 2.31 -35.36
CA ILE A 11 -28.85 1.79 -34.27
C ILE A 11 -29.99 0.94 -34.84
N ARG A 12 -30.71 1.45 -35.85
CA ARG A 12 -31.81 0.71 -36.48
C ARG A 12 -31.34 -0.58 -37.15
N GLN A 13 -30.19 -0.56 -37.81
CA GLN A 13 -29.61 -1.75 -38.44
C GLN A 13 -29.20 -2.80 -37.41
N SER A 14 -28.79 -2.38 -36.22
CA SER A 14 -28.40 -3.29 -35.12
C SER A 14 -29.56 -3.82 -34.27
N ALA A 15 -30.78 -3.31 -34.49
CA ALA A 15 -31.93 -3.57 -33.63
C ALA A 15 -32.94 -4.53 -34.28
N GLU A 16 -33.46 -5.47 -33.48
CA GLU A 16 -34.37 -6.52 -33.92
C GLU A 16 -35.85 -6.14 -33.80
N ALA A 17 -36.16 -5.15 -32.95
CA ALA A 17 -37.52 -4.71 -32.69
C ALA A 17 -37.61 -3.19 -32.56
N GLN A 18 -38.67 -2.62 -33.16
CA GLN A 18 -39.04 -1.23 -32.94
C GLN A 18 -39.95 -1.13 -31.71
N VAL A 19 -39.54 -0.34 -30.72
CA VAL A 19 -40.36 -0.09 -29.53
C VAL A 19 -41.16 1.20 -29.74
N TRP A 20 -42.48 1.11 -29.58
CA TRP A 20 -43.39 2.27 -29.61
C TRP A 20 -44.59 2.12 -28.67
N ASN A 21 -44.90 0.90 -28.23
CA ASN A 21 -46.00 0.64 -27.30
C ASN A 21 -45.55 0.90 -25.85
N ASN A 22 -46.35 1.67 -25.09
CA ASN A 22 -46.04 1.94 -23.67
C ASN A 22 -46.42 0.78 -22.73
N ARG A 23 -47.27 -0.14 -23.19
CA ARG A 23 -47.74 -1.27 -22.39
C ARG A 23 -46.60 -2.29 -22.27
N ILE A 24 -46.32 -2.71 -21.04
CA ILE A 24 -45.25 -3.67 -20.75
C ILE A 24 -45.77 -5.10 -20.92
N TYR A 25 -46.96 -5.38 -20.37
CA TYR A 25 -47.64 -6.67 -20.49
C TYR A 25 -49.04 -6.48 -21.08
N GLU A 26 -49.53 -7.53 -21.74
CA GLU A 26 -50.93 -7.72 -22.06
C GLU A 26 -51.74 -8.18 -20.84
N PRO A 27 -53.09 -8.16 -20.88
CA PRO A 27 -53.94 -8.61 -19.77
C PRO A 27 -53.67 -10.06 -19.32
N ASN A 28 -53.10 -10.88 -20.21
CA ASN A 28 -52.68 -12.27 -19.98
C ASN A 28 -51.28 -12.39 -19.33
N MET A 29 -50.66 -11.28 -18.91
CA MET A 29 -49.28 -11.21 -18.37
C MET A 29 -48.17 -11.68 -19.32
N LYS A 30 -48.46 -11.81 -20.62
CA LYS A 30 -47.42 -11.97 -21.65
C LYS A 30 -46.81 -10.61 -21.98
N PRO A 31 -45.50 -10.53 -22.28
CA PRO A 31 -44.89 -9.29 -22.73
C PRO A 31 -45.60 -8.76 -23.97
N ALA A 32 -45.94 -7.47 -23.97
CA ALA A 32 -46.69 -6.88 -25.07
C ALA A 32 -45.81 -6.78 -26.34
N PRO A 33 -46.35 -7.11 -27.54
CA PRO A 33 -45.62 -6.99 -28.79
C PRO A 33 -45.27 -5.53 -29.07
N ASN A 34 -44.05 -5.29 -29.58
CA ASN A 34 -43.47 -3.96 -29.81
C ASN A 34 -43.39 -3.06 -28.54
N GLY A 35 -43.49 -3.68 -27.36
CA GLY A 35 -43.29 -3.04 -26.05
C GLY A 35 -41.84 -3.16 -25.57
N LEU A 36 -41.60 -2.80 -24.30
CA LEU A 36 -40.24 -2.77 -23.73
C LEU A 36 -39.67 -4.15 -23.36
N LEU A 37 -40.52 -5.16 -23.20
CA LEU A 37 -40.14 -6.54 -22.87
C LEU A 37 -40.44 -7.51 -24.02
N ASP A 38 -40.50 -7.02 -25.26
CA ASP A 38 -40.72 -7.84 -26.45
C ASP A 38 -39.75 -9.03 -26.48
N THR A 39 -40.25 -10.24 -26.73
CA THR A 39 -39.47 -11.48 -26.67
C THR A 39 -38.35 -11.52 -27.70
N ARG A 40 -38.43 -10.72 -28.79
CA ARG A 40 -37.34 -10.53 -29.75
C ARG A 40 -36.11 -9.86 -29.14
N MET A 41 -36.27 -9.10 -28.05
CA MET A 41 -35.18 -8.44 -27.33
C MET A 41 -34.54 -9.32 -26.23
N GLY A 42 -35.05 -10.54 -26.07
CA GLY A 42 -34.59 -11.51 -25.08
C GLY A 42 -35.73 -12.03 -24.20
N ALA A 43 -35.46 -13.13 -23.50
CA ALA A 43 -36.42 -13.70 -22.55
C ALA A 43 -36.57 -12.80 -21.31
N ALA A 44 -37.82 -12.44 -20.97
CA ALA A 44 -38.14 -11.63 -19.79
C ALA A 44 -38.04 -12.42 -18.47
N ASN A 45 -38.16 -13.75 -18.55
CA ASN A 45 -38.15 -14.65 -17.41
C ASN A 45 -37.35 -15.92 -17.72
N LYS A 46 -36.97 -16.68 -16.67
CA LYS A 46 -36.22 -17.95 -16.82
C LYS A 46 -36.95 -19.03 -17.60
N GLN A 47 -38.29 -18.95 -17.66
CA GLN A 47 -39.14 -19.90 -18.38
C GLN A 47 -39.42 -19.48 -19.82
N GLY A 48 -39.09 -18.24 -20.19
CA GLY A 48 -39.34 -17.70 -21.52
C GLY A 48 -38.17 -17.99 -22.44
N GLU A 49 -38.48 -18.10 -23.72
CA GLU A 49 -37.51 -18.25 -24.80
C GLU A 49 -37.43 -16.95 -25.59
N CYS A 50 -36.25 -16.67 -26.16
CA CYS A 50 -36.08 -15.52 -27.03
C CYS A 50 -36.75 -15.75 -28.39
N GLY A 51 -37.50 -14.76 -28.88
CA GLY A 51 -38.12 -14.80 -30.21
C GLY A 51 -37.15 -14.68 -31.39
N THR A 52 -35.88 -14.36 -31.14
CA THR A 52 -34.85 -14.13 -32.18
C THR A 52 -33.84 -15.26 -32.24
N CYS A 53 -33.16 -15.56 -31.13
CA CYS A 53 -32.14 -16.62 -31.08
C CYS A 53 -32.65 -17.96 -30.53
N HIS A 54 -33.89 -18.03 -30.06
CA HIS A 54 -34.47 -19.21 -29.40
C HIS A 54 -33.68 -19.76 -28.20
N GLY A 55 -32.67 -19.00 -27.72
CA GLY A 55 -31.90 -19.35 -26.55
C GLY A 55 -32.70 -19.14 -25.26
N SER A 56 -32.38 -19.97 -24.26
CA SER A 56 -32.87 -19.82 -22.90
C SER A 56 -32.36 -18.54 -22.24
N TYR A 57 -32.91 -18.16 -21.08
CA TYR A 57 -32.48 -16.96 -20.33
C TYR A 57 -30.97 -16.92 -20.03
N THR A 58 -30.30 -18.06 -19.88
CA THR A 58 -28.86 -18.15 -19.61
C THR A 58 -27.98 -18.12 -20.85
N GLU A 59 -28.49 -18.60 -21.98
CA GLU A 59 -27.73 -18.72 -23.23
C GLU A 59 -27.93 -17.52 -24.14
N CYS A 60 -29.08 -16.85 -24.03
CA CYS A 60 -29.41 -15.68 -24.84
C CYS A 60 -28.47 -14.50 -24.52
N PRO A 61 -27.70 -13.98 -25.49
CA PRO A 61 -26.87 -12.79 -25.28
C PRO A 61 -27.71 -11.51 -25.14
N GLY A 62 -28.98 -11.55 -25.56
CA GLY A 62 -29.89 -10.42 -25.62
C GLY A 62 -29.74 -9.61 -26.92
N HIS A 63 -30.85 -9.05 -27.42
CA HIS A 63 -30.88 -8.30 -28.68
C HIS A 63 -31.38 -6.87 -28.45
N PHE A 64 -30.78 -5.91 -29.16
CA PHE A 64 -31.16 -4.50 -29.03
C PHE A 64 -32.49 -4.23 -29.74
N GLY A 65 -33.24 -3.28 -29.20
CA GLY A 65 -34.35 -2.64 -29.89
C GLY A 65 -33.98 -1.20 -30.25
N TYR A 66 -34.84 -0.52 -30.99
CA TYR A 66 -34.69 0.92 -31.22
C TYR A 66 -35.99 1.68 -30.96
N LEU A 67 -35.84 2.91 -30.47
CA LEU A 67 -36.92 3.86 -30.25
C LEU A 67 -36.64 5.11 -31.08
N LYS A 68 -37.53 5.41 -32.03
CA LYS A 68 -37.43 6.61 -32.87
C LYS A 68 -38.08 7.81 -32.18
N LEU A 69 -37.30 8.87 -31.94
CA LEU A 69 -37.82 10.09 -31.34
C LEU A 69 -38.54 10.95 -32.40
N ALA A 70 -39.58 11.69 -31.98
CA ALA A 70 -40.32 12.60 -32.84
C ALA A 70 -39.49 13.85 -33.19
N LEU A 71 -38.74 14.37 -32.22
CA LEU A 71 -37.78 15.47 -32.39
C LEU A 71 -36.41 15.07 -31.79
N PRO A 72 -35.30 15.54 -32.36
CA PRO A 72 -33.96 15.24 -31.84
C PRO A 72 -33.74 15.87 -30.46
N VAL A 73 -32.87 15.26 -29.64
CA VAL A 73 -32.52 15.75 -28.31
C VAL A 73 -31.00 15.79 -28.14
N PHE A 74 -30.51 16.73 -27.32
CA PHE A 74 -29.10 16.79 -26.99
C PHE A 74 -28.68 15.60 -26.14
N ASN A 75 -27.50 15.02 -26.44
CA ASN A 75 -26.90 14.04 -25.56
C ASN A 75 -26.23 14.75 -24.36
N VAL A 76 -26.73 14.50 -23.14
CA VAL A 76 -26.18 15.11 -21.92
C VAL A 76 -24.69 14.80 -21.71
N GLY A 77 -24.25 13.60 -22.09
CA GLY A 77 -22.85 13.18 -21.95
C GLY A 77 -21.90 13.96 -22.86
N PHE A 78 -22.38 14.37 -24.04
CA PHE A 78 -21.59 15.11 -25.03
C PHE A 78 -21.93 16.60 -25.11
N PHE A 79 -22.81 17.11 -24.26
CA PHE A 79 -23.30 18.49 -24.35
C PHE A 79 -22.17 19.54 -24.33
N ASN A 80 -21.15 19.36 -23.49
CA ASN A 80 -19.99 20.25 -23.47
C ASN A 80 -19.17 20.19 -24.78
N ASN A 81 -19.05 19.00 -25.38
CA ASN A 81 -18.35 18.83 -26.66
C ASN A 81 -19.15 19.44 -27.81
N ILE A 82 -20.49 19.24 -27.82
CA ILE A 82 -21.42 19.89 -28.76
C ILE A 82 -21.25 21.41 -28.67
N LEU A 83 -21.26 21.97 -27.46
CA LEU A 83 -21.07 23.40 -27.24
C LEU A 83 -19.70 23.89 -27.75
N ASP A 84 -18.63 23.12 -27.54
CA ASP A 84 -17.30 23.47 -28.01
C ASP A 84 -17.18 23.45 -29.54
N VAL A 85 -17.83 22.49 -30.22
CA VAL A 85 -17.93 22.48 -31.70
C VAL A 85 -18.73 23.68 -32.19
N VAL A 86 -19.90 23.96 -31.59
CA VAL A 86 -20.77 25.09 -31.95
C VAL A 86 -20.05 26.44 -31.76
N LYS A 87 -19.19 26.58 -30.76
CA LYS A 87 -18.35 27.78 -30.60
C LYS A 87 -17.37 27.96 -31.76
N CYS A 88 -16.82 26.88 -32.30
CA CYS A 88 -15.78 26.93 -33.32
C CYS A 88 -16.31 27.11 -34.75
N ILE A 89 -17.58 26.77 -35.02
CA ILE A 89 -18.15 26.83 -36.36
C ILE A 89 -19.00 28.09 -36.60
N CYS A 90 -19.12 28.47 -37.88
CA CYS A 90 -20.03 29.50 -38.35
C CYS A 90 -21.48 29.02 -38.31
N LYS A 91 -22.41 29.84 -37.81
CA LYS A 91 -23.84 29.48 -37.69
C LYS A 91 -24.59 29.64 -39.01
N GLY A 92 -23.99 30.29 -40.01
CA GLY A 92 -24.50 30.37 -41.38
C GLY A 92 -24.03 29.20 -42.26
N CYS A 93 -22.72 29.02 -42.43
CA CYS A 93 -22.12 28.06 -43.37
C CYS A 93 -21.48 26.80 -42.74
N SER A 94 -21.51 26.65 -41.41
CA SER A 94 -20.93 25.51 -40.68
C SER A 94 -19.41 25.25 -40.82
N ARG A 95 -18.67 26.13 -41.52
CA ARG A 95 -17.19 26.08 -41.59
C ARG A 95 -16.55 26.56 -40.28
N VAL A 96 -15.37 26.07 -39.97
CA VAL A 96 -14.61 26.52 -38.77
C VAL A 96 -14.17 27.97 -38.92
N LEU A 97 -14.30 28.74 -37.84
CA LEU A 97 -13.97 30.17 -37.73
C LEU A 97 -12.46 30.38 -37.57
N LEU A 98 -11.68 29.93 -38.54
CA LEU A 98 -10.23 30.13 -38.62
C LEU A 98 -9.85 30.71 -39.99
N VAL A 99 -8.79 31.51 -39.99
CA VAL A 99 -8.14 31.97 -41.22
C VAL A 99 -7.39 30.81 -41.85
N GLU A 100 -7.35 30.74 -43.19
CA GLU A 100 -6.77 29.63 -43.95
C GLU A 100 -5.30 29.32 -43.59
N LYS A 101 -4.50 30.35 -43.26
CA LYS A 101 -3.10 30.17 -42.79
C LYS A 101 -3.04 29.34 -41.51
N ASP A 102 -3.81 29.72 -40.50
CA ASP A 102 -3.89 29.02 -39.21
C ASP A 102 -4.47 27.62 -39.37
N ARG A 103 -5.52 27.48 -40.19
CA ARG A 103 -6.18 26.19 -40.48
C ARG A 103 -5.17 25.16 -41.00
N ARG A 104 -4.35 25.52 -42.00
CA ARG A 104 -3.32 24.63 -42.55
C ARG A 104 -2.25 24.25 -41.53
N GLU A 105 -1.82 25.20 -40.71
CA GLU A 105 -0.81 24.96 -39.68
C GLU A 105 -1.31 23.97 -38.63
N PHE A 106 -2.53 24.15 -38.14
CA PHE A 106 -3.12 23.25 -37.15
C PHE A 106 -3.45 21.87 -37.75
N LEU A 107 -3.93 21.79 -38.99
CA LEU A 107 -4.14 20.51 -39.68
C LEU A 107 -2.83 19.72 -39.81
N LYS A 108 -1.74 20.37 -40.21
CA LYS A 108 -0.41 19.73 -40.27
C LYS A 108 0.02 19.17 -38.92
N LYS A 109 -0.25 19.91 -37.83
CA LYS A 109 0.05 19.47 -36.45
C LYS A 109 -0.85 18.32 -36.00
N MET A 110 -2.15 18.34 -36.32
CA MET A 110 -3.09 17.27 -35.97
C MET A 110 -2.80 15.94 -36.68
N ARG A 111 -2.33 16.02 -37.93
CA ARG A 111 -1.96 14.87 -38.79
C ARG A 111 -0.65 14.19 -38.42
N GLN A 112 0.09 14.69 -37.43
CA GLN A 112 1.33 14.05 -36.99
C GLN A 112 1.03 12.63 -36.46
N PRO A 113 1.60 11.57 -37.06
CA PRO A 113 1.29 10.19 -36.68
C PRO A 113 1.73 9.85 -35.25
N ARG A 114 2.83 10.46 -34.80
CA ARG A 114 3.42 10.26 -33.47
C ARG A 114 2.83 11.18 -32.39
N ALA A 115 1.84 12.01 -32.70
CA ALA A 115 1.27 12.93 -31.73
C ALA A 115 0.40 12.18 -30.72
N GLU A 116 0.78 12.26 -29.44
CA GLU A 116 -0.01 11.67 -28.35
C GLU A 116 -1.39 12.31 -28.22
N PRO A 117 -2.40 11.58 -27.71
CA PRO A 117 -3.75 12.11 -27.52
C PRO A 117 -3.80 13.40 -26.68
N LEU A 118 -2.97 13.51 -25.64
CA LEU A 118 -2.89 14.71 -24.78
C LEU A 118 -2.45 15.95 -25.57
N VAL A 119 -1.49 15.79 -26.48
CA VAL A 119 -1.02 16.88 -27.36
C VAL A 119 -2.13 17.30 -28.31
N LYS A 120 -2.87 16.35 -28.90
CA LYS A 120 -4.02 16.63 -29.77
C LYS A 120 -5.13 17.38 -29.03
N PHE A 121 -5.44 17.02 -27.78
CA PHE A 121 -6.39 17.77 -26.94
C PHE A 121 -5.91 19.19 -26.62
N ALA A 122 -4.62 19.37 -26.33
CA ALA A 122 -4.05 20.69 -26.11
C ALA A 122 -4.09 21.57 -27.38
N LEU A 123 -3.88 20.97 -28.55
CA LEU A 123 -4.02 21.64 -29.84
C LEU A 123 -5.48 22.04 -30.11
N MET A 124 -6.45 21.16 -29.88
CA MET A 124 -7.89 21.47 -30.02
C MET A 124 -8.30 22.65 -29.13
N LYS A 125 -7.77 22.71 -27.90
CA LYS A 125 -7.99 23.87 -27.01
C LYS A 125 -7.43 25.17 -27.61
N LYS A 126 -6.22 25.15 -28.17
CA LYS A 126 -5.63 26.31 -28.86
C LYS A 126 -6.44 26.74 -30.09
N VAL A 127 -6.95 25.77 -30.86
CA VAL A 127 -7.84 26.03 -31.99
C VAL A 127 -9.12 26.74 -31.52
N ARG A 128 -9.78 26.21 -30.49
CA ARG A 128 -11.00 26.81 -29.93
C ARG A 128 -10.77 28.25 -29.44
N ASP A 129 -9.63 28.51 -28.80
CA ASP A 129 -9.33 29.84 -28.27
C ASP A 129 -9.13 30.89 -29.40
N LYS A 130 -8.67 30.45 -30.58
CA LYS A 130 -8.55 31.28 -31.79
C LYS A 130 -9.88 31.44 -32.56
N CYS A 131 -10.84 30.51 -32.42
CA CYS A 131 -12.13 30.54 -33.11
C CYS A 131 -13.13 31.56 -32.52
N LYS A 132 -12.71 32.81 -32.29
CA LYS A 132 -13.52 33.89 -31.71
C LYS A 132 -13.79 35.04 -32.67
N LEU A 133 -13.66 34.79 -33.97
CA LEU A 133 -13.88 35.78 -35.02
C LEU A 133 -15.38 36.16 -35.08
N SER A 134 -15.67 37.45 -34.94
CA SER A 134 -17.04 37.99 -35.01
C SER A 134 -17.65 37.91 -36.40
N ARG A 135 -16.84 37.85 -37.47
CA ARG A 135 -17.30 37.66 -38.85
C ARG A 135 -16.67 36.42 -39.45
N CYS A 136 -17.47 35.63 -40.16
CA CYS A 136 -17.00 34.41 -40.81
C CYS A 136 -16.08 34.75 -41.99
N PRO A 137 -14.86 34.19 -42.06
CA PRO A 137 -13.95 34.42 -43.19
C PRO A 137 -14.42 33.78 -44.50
N TRP A 138 -15.42 32.88 -44.46
CA TRP A 138 -15.91 32.14 -45.62
C TRP A 138 -17.18 32.74 -46.23
N CYS A 139 -18.17 33.10 -45.40
CA CYS A 139 -19.48 33.57 -45.88
C CYS A 139 -19.90 34.95 -45.34
N GLY A 140 -19.06 35.62 -44.55
CA GLY A 140 -19.36 36.95 -43.98
C GLY A 140 -20.38 36.97 -42.84
N PHE A 141 -21.02 35.85 -42.50
CA PHE A 141 -22.02 35.77 -41.42
C PHE A 141 -21.47 36.24 -40.06
N ILE A 142 -22.27 37.02 -39.32
CA ILE A 142 -21.90 37.55 -38.01
C ILE A 142 -22.10 36.48 -36.94
N ASN A 143 -21.01 36.09 -36.28
CA ASN A 143 -21.01 35.08 -35.23
C ASN A 143 -20.83 35.73 -33.87
N GLY A 144 -21.93 35.83 -33.12
CA GLY A 144 -21.91 36.10 -31.69
C GLY A 144 -21.35 34.97 -30.81
N VAL A 145 -21.37 35.16 -29.50
CA VAL A 145 -20.83 34.21 -28.51
C VAL A 145 -21.83 33.09 -28.23
N ALA A 146 -21.41 31.84 -28.43
CA ALA A 146 -22.20 30.67 -28.04
C ALA A 146 -21.91 30.26 -26.58
N LYS A 147 -22.95 30.23 -25.74
CA LYS A 147 -22.87 29.90 -24.31
C LYS A 147 -23.99 28.95 -23.89
N LYS A 148 -23.81 28.27 -22.75
CA LYS A 148 -24.86 27.46 -22.13
C LYS A 148 -25.93 28.39 -21.52
N GLY A 149 -27.20 28.06 -21.71
CA GLY A 149 -28.33 28.76 -21.07
C GLY A 149 -28.30 28.66 -19.55
N ARG A 150 -28.91 29.63 -18.85
CA ARG A 150 -28.93 29.66 -17.37
C ARG A 150 -29.73 28.51 -16.74
N MET A 151 -30.74 28.01 -17.43
CA MET A 151 -31.56 26.87 -16.99
C MET A 151 -31.68 25.84 -18.12
N GLY A 152 -31.40 24.57 -17.84
CA GLY A 152 -31.54 23.45 -18.78
C GLY A 152 -30.36 23.23 -19.75
N LEU A 153 -30.56 22.27 -20.67
CA LEU A 153 -29.63 21.93 -21.75
C LEU A 153 -29.96 22.75 -23.00
N VAL A 154 -29.87 24.07 -22.90
CA VAL A 154 -30.11 25.00 -24.01
C VAL A 154 -28.81 25.67 -24.41
N ILE A 155 -28.58 25.81 -25.71
CA ILE A 155 -27.45 26.57 -26.26
C ILE A 155 -27.97 27.93 -26.70
N VAL A 156 -27.26 28.98 -26.29
CA VAL A 156 -27.63 30.37 -26.57
C VAL A 156 -26.55 31.02 -27.42
N HIS A 157 -26.93 31.55 -28.57
CA HIS A 157 -26.11 32.34 -29.46
C HIS A 157 -26.41 33.82 -29.28
N ASP A 158 -25.48 34.52 -28.65
CA ASP A 158 -25.64 35.91 -28.23
C ASP A 158 -24.89 36.83 -29.18
N CYS A 159 -25.63 37.50 -30.07
CA CYS A 159 -25.10 38.44 -31.05
C CYS A 159 -25.18 39.90 -30.59
N SER A 160 -25.65 40.16 -29.35
CA SER A 160 -25.89 41.50 -28.82
C SER A 160 -24.64 42.38 -28.75
N LYS A 161 -23.45 41.78 -28.58
CA LYS A 161 -22.17 42.51 -28.55
C LYS A 161 -21.56 42.79 -29.93
N THR A 162 -22.12 42.19 -30.98
CA THR A 162 -21.55 42.18 -32.34
C THR A 162 -22.44 42.85 -33.38
N LEU A 163 -23.67 43.20 -33.00
CA LEU A 163 -24.64 43.88 -33.86
C LEU A 163 -24.78 45.34 -33.40
N ASP A 164 -24.44 46.27 -34.28
CA ASP A 164 -24.86 47.67 -34.15
C ASP A 164 -26.35 47.75 -34.53
N GLY A 165 -27.22 47.64 -33.53
CA GLY A 165 -28.54 48.29 -33.42
C GLY A 165 -29.61 48.22 -34.53
N SER A 166 -29.40 47.66 -35.73
CA SER A 166 -30.40 47.81 -36.81
C SER A 166 -30.44 46.62 -37.78
N THR A 167 -31.37 45.70 -37.55
CA THR A 167 -31.87 44.78 -38.59
C THR A 167 -33.30 45.18 -38.95
N GLU A 168 -33.60 45.35 -40.25
CA GLU A 168 -34.93 45.77 -40.75
C GLU A 168 -36.06 44.81 -40.33
N GLU A 169 -35.75 43.52 -40.19
CA GLU A 169 -36.69 42.48 -39.71
C GLU A 169 -37.22 42.73 -38.29
N LEU A 170 -36.44 43.41 -37.43
CA LEU A 170 -36.89 43.75 -36.07
C LEU A 170 -37.90 44.91 -36.08
N ARG A 171 -37.77 45.86 -37.02
CA ARG A 171 -38.70 46.99 -37.13
C ARG A 171 -40.09 46.53 -37.58
N SER A 172 -40.17 45.57 -38.50
CA SER A 172 -41.46 45.01 -38.97
C SER A 172 -42.15 44.14 -37.92
N ALA A 173 -41.42 43.44 -37.05
CA ALA A 173 -42.01 42.68 -35.95
C ALA A 173 -42.51 43.59 -34.80
N LEU A 174 -41.79 44.70 -34.53
CA LEU A 174 -42.13 45.66 -33.49
C LEU A 174 -43.38 46.50 -33.83
N SER A 175 -43.70 46.72 -35.10
CA SER A 175 -44.91 47.46 -35.51
C SER A 175 -46.22 46.73 -35.15
N HIS A 176 -46.17 45.43 -34.83
CA HIS A 176 -47.35 44.61 -34.53
C HIS A 176 -47.54 44.24 -33.04
N LYS A 177 -46.66 44.67 -32.11
CA LYS A 177 -46.78 44.40 -30.66
C LYS A 177 -46.78 45.69 -29.83
N LYS A 178 -47.79 45.86 -28.95
CA LYS A 178 -47.97 47.07 -28.10
C LYS A 178 -46.98 47.19 -26.92
N GLU A 179 -46.24 46.15 -26.56
CA GLU A 179 -45.32 46.16 -25.42
C GLU A 179 -43.85 46.39 -25.83
N LYS A 180 -43.25 47.48 -25.32
CA LYS A 180 -41.81 47.78 -25.44
C LYS A 180 -40.99 46.94 -24.44
N LEU A 181 -40.84 45.65 -24.69
CA LEU A 181 -39.82 44.84 -24.02
C LEU A 181 -38.45 45.08 -24.68
N ALA A 182 -37.41 45.30 -23.88
CA ALA A 182 -36.04 45.44 -24.36
C ALA A 182 -35.58 44.13 -25.03
N ILE A 183 -35.54 44.11 -26.36
CA ILE A 183 -35.15 42.92 -27.13
C ILE A 183 -33.62 42.82 -27.10
N THR A 184 -33.12 41.78 -26.44
CA THR A 184 -31.72 41.35 -26.58
C THR A 184 -31.65 40.36 -27.74
N SER A 185 -30.72 40.54 -28.69
CA SER A 185 -30.50 39.67 -29.86
C SER A 185 -29.85 38.34 -29.47
N ILE A 186 -30.59 37.58 -28.68
CA ILE A 186 -30.23 36.29 -28.11
C ILE A 186 -31.03 35.21 -28.84
N HIS A 187 -30.36 34.43 -29.67
CA HIS A 187 -30.98 33.30 -30.37
C HIS A 187 -30.74 32.00 -29.59
N THR A 188 -31.79 31.27 -29.27
CA THR A 188 -31.69 29.91 -28.71
C THR A 188 -31.49 28.92 -29.86
N LEU A 189 -30.43 28.12 -29.78
CA LEU A 189 -30.15 27.05 -30.73
C LEU A 189 -30.73 25.75 -30.18
N ASP A 190 -31.79 25.27 -30.81
CA ASP A 190 -32.45 24.01 -30.52
C ASP A 190 -31.69 22.80 -31.13
N PRO A 191 -31.92 21.57 -30.65
CA PRO A 191 -31.23 20.38 -31.16
C PRO A 191 -31.40 20.14 -32.67
N ALA A 192 -32.53 20.49 -33.27
CA ALA A 192 -32.77 20.27 -34.69
C ALA A 192 -31.94 21.26 -35.55
N THR A 193 -31.85 22.52 -35.12
CA THR A 193 -30.98 23.52 -35.74
C THR A 193 -29.50 23.13 -35.62
N VAL A 194 -29.05 22.65 -34.46
CA VAL A 194 -27.65 22.20 -34.31
C VAL A 194 -27.36 20.96 -35.16
N LEU A 195 -28.33 20.05 -35.32
CA LEU A 195 -28.19 18.89 -36.21
C LEU A 195 -28.02 19.29 -37.67
N SER A 196 -28.77 20.29 -38.14
CA SER A 196 -28.63 20.80 -39.51
C SER A 196 -27.28 21.49 -39.72
N LEU A 197 -26.73 22.15 -38.70
CA LEU A 197 -25.39 22.72 -38.73
C LEU A 197 -24.31 21.64 -38.83
N PHE A 198 -24.41 20.58 -38.02
CA PHE A 198 -23.42 19.50 -38.00
C PHE A 198 -23.41 18.67 -39.29
N ARG A 199 -24.56 18.44 -39.93
CA ARG A 199 -24.63 17.77 -41.24
C ARG A 199 -23.89 18.52 -42.33
N ARG A 200 -23.87 19.87 -42.27
CA ARG A 200 -23.19 20.74 -43.24
C ARG A 200 -21.68 20.87 -43.02
N MET A 201 -21.13 20.32 -41.93
CA MET A 201 -19.68 20.34 -41.69
C MET A 201 -18.95 19.44 -42.69
N ILE A 202 -17.70 19.80 -43.03
CA ILE A 202 -16.81 18.97 -43.84
C ILE A 202 -15.86 18.13 -42.98
N ASP A 203 -15.33 17.04 -43.52
CA ASP A 203 -14.51 16.09 -42.75
C ASP A 203 -13.15 16.68 -42.31
N GLU A 204 -12.52 17.52 -43.13
CA GLU A 204 -11.25 18.18 -42.75
C GLU A 204 -11.42 19.10 -41.54
N ASP A 205 -12.58 19.77 -41.44
CA ASP A 205 -12.88 20.64 -40.30
C ASP A 205 -13.20 19.81 -39.04
N CYS A 206 -13.71 18.59 -39.20
CA CYS A 206 -13.91 17.65 -38.10
C CYS A 206 -12.55 17.16 -37.55
N GLU A 207 -11.60 16.85 -38.43
CA GLU A 207 -10.23 16.48 -38.08
C GLU A 207 -9.52 17.58 -37.28
N LEU A 208 -9.69 18.84 -37.70
CA LEU A 208 -9.14 20.01 -37.02
C LEU A 208 -9.65 20.17 -35.58
N LEU A 209 -10.89 19.75 -35.32
CA LEU A 209 -11.51 19.75 -33.99
C LEU A 209 -11.23 18.46 -33.20
N ASN A 210 -10.35 17.59 -33.72
CA ASN A 210 -10.01 16.29 -33.14
C ASN A 210 -11.25 15.39 -32.92
N LEU A 211 -12.20 15.43 -33.87
CA LEU A 211 -13.36 14.55 -33.88
C LEU A 211 -13.03 13.28 -34.66
N GLY A 212 -13.18 12.11 -34.01
CA GLY A 212 -12.94 10.81 -34.64
C GLY A 212 -14.10 10.29 -35.51
N ASP A 213 -15.27 10.94 -35.43
CA ASP A 213 -16.49 10.60 -36.17
C ASP A 213 -17.28 11.89 -36.44
N ARG A 214 -18.32 11.81 -37.28
CA ARG A 214 -19.14 12.95 -37.69
C ARG A 214 -19.90 13.56 -36.49
N PRO A 215 -19.92 14.89 -36.34
CA PRO A 215 -20.52 15.56 -35.17
C PRO A 215 -22.04 15.41 -35.09
N GLU A 216 -22.71 15.13 -36.21
CA GLU A 216 -24.16 14.87 -36.24
C GLU A 216 -24.57 13.64 -35.39
N LYS A 217 -23.66 12.68 -35.17
CA LYS A 217 -23.88 11.53 -34.29
C LYS A 217 -23.93 11.90 -32.80
N LEU A 218 -23.50 13.11 -32.42
CA LEU A 218 -23.58 13.60 -31.04
C LEU A 218 -25.01 13.90 -30.59
N ILE A 219 -25.95 14.06 -31.54
CA ILE A 219 -27.35 14.39 -31.28
C ILE A 219 -28.19 13.11 -31.38
N ILE A 220 -29.04 12.89 -30.38
CA ILE A 220 -29.86 11.68 -30.29
C ILE A 220 -31.10 11.89 -31.14
N THR A 221 -31.21 11.10 -32.20
CA THR A 221 -32.41 11.00 -33.07
C THR A 221 -33.16 9.70 -32.80
N GLU A 222 -32.42 8.63 -32.48
CA GLU A 222 -32.94 7.31 -32.17
C GLU A 222 -32.20 6.79 -30.93
N ILE A 223 -32.92 6.12 -30.04
CA ILE A 223 -32.37 5.53 -28.81
C ILE A 223 -32.25 4.03 -29.02
N ALA A 224 -31.04 3.48 -28.83
CA ALA A 224 -30.84 2.06 -28.70
C ALA A 224 -31.45 1.58 -27.38
N VAL A 225 -32.50 0.78 -27.49
CA VAL A 225 -33.19 0.20 -26.35
C VAL A 225 -32.40 -1.04 -25.91
N PRO A 226 -31.86 -1.08 -24.68
CA PRO A 226 -31.00 -2.19 -24.26
C PRO A 226 -31.78 -3.51 -24.18
N PRO A 227 -31.12 -4.65 -24.43
CA PRO A 227 -31.71 -5.98 -24.27
C PRO A 227 -32.28 -6.23 -22.87
N VAL A 228 -33.25 -7.15 -22.79
CA VAL A 228 -33.89 -7.52 -21.52
C VAL A 228 -32.91 -8.04 -20.46
N PRO A 229 -31.86 -8.83 -20.78
CA PRO A 229 -30.85 -9.25 -19.79
C PRO A 229 -30.11 -8.11 -19.08
N ILE A 230 -30.03 -6.90 -19.68
CA ILE A 230 -29.39 -5.72 -19.06
C ILE A 230 -30.31 -5.08 -18.00
N ARG A 231 -31.62 -5.29 -18.12
CA ARG A 231 -32.69 -4.70 -17.31
C ARG A 231 -33.71 -5.76 -16.86
N PRO A 232 -33.27 -6.78 -16.11
CA PRO A 232 -34.10 -7.92 -15.77
C PRO A 232 -35.28 -7.51 -14.88
N SER A 233 -36.45 -8.09 -15.15
CA SER A 233 -37.64 -7.97 -14.30
C SER A 233 -37.52 -8.88 -13.07
N VAL A 234 -37.92 -8.39 -11.90
CA VAL A 234 -37.92 -9.16 -10.65
C VAL A 234 -39.35 -9.54 -10.30
N PHE A 235 -39.65 -10.83 -10.33
CA PHE A 235 -40.96 -11.34 -9.92
C PHE A 235 -40.98 -11.55 -8.41
N VAL A 236 -41.99 -10.98 -7.72
CA VAL A 236 -42.18 -11.15 -6.28
C VAL A 236 -43.31 -12.15 -6.06
N GLY A 237 -43.01 -13.25 -5.35
CA GLY A 237 -43.92 -14.38 -5.14
C GLY A 237 -43.49 -15.61 -5.94
N GLY A 238 -43.01 -16.66 -5.25
CA GLY A 238 -42.56 -17.89 -5.89
C GLY A 238 -43.68 -18.62 -6.63
N GLY A 239 -43.35 -19.24 -7.77
CA GLY A 239 -44.22 -20.19 -8.47
C GLY A 239 -45.54 -19.61 -8.99
N GLY A 240 -45.51 -18.55 -9.79
CA GLY A 240 -46.70 -17.98 -10.43
C GLY A 240 -47.13 -16.59 -9.93
N GLY A 241 -46.24 -15.84 -9.29
CA GLY A 241 -46.52 -14.47 -8.83
C GLY A 241 -46.99 -13.54 -9.96
N ARG A 242 -48.19 -12.98 -9.81
CA ARG A 242 -48.83 -12.04 -10.76
C ARG A 242 -48.23 -10.63 -10.75
N MET A 243 -47.23 -10.36 -9.90
CA MET A 243 -46.63 -9.02 -9.76
C MET A 243 -45.14 -9.06 -10.13
N SER A 244 -44.78 -8.30 -11.17
CA SER A 244 -43.39 -8.05 -11.56
C SER A 244 -42.98 -6.63 -11.15
N ASN A 245 -41.81 -6.51 -10.53
CA ASN A 245 -41.13 -5.24 -10.34
C ASN A 245 -40.12 -5.05 -11.46
N GLU A 246 -40.34 -3.99 -12.23
CA GLU A 246 -39.51 -3.69 -13.38
C GLU A 246 -38.28 -2.88 -12.99
N ASP A 247 -37.21 -3.07 -13.78
CA ASP A 247 -35.95 -2.36 -13.58
C ASP A 247 -36.10 -0.85 -13.84
N SER A 248 -35.31 -0.03 -13.14
CA SER A 248 -35.39 1.43 -13.26
C SER A 248 -35.22 1.94 -14.70
N ILE A 249 -34.40 1.24 -15.51
CA ILE A 249 -34.20 1.60 -16.92
C ILE A 249 -35.48 1.36 -17.73
N THR A 250 -36.19 0.26 -17.46
CA THR A 250 -37.48 -0.04 -18.10
C THR A 250 -38.51 1.03 -17.75
N CYS A 251 -38.55 1.49 -16.49
CA CYS A 251 -39.45 2.58 -16.06
C CYS A 251 -39.15 3.90 -16.76
N ILE A 252 -37.88 4.32 -16.84
CA ILE A 252 -37.50 5.56 -17.53
C ILE A 252 -37.84 5.47 -19.03
N LEU A 253 -37.56 4.33 -19.68
CA LEU A 253 -37.87 4.15 -21.09
C LEU A 253 -39.38 4.17 -21.35
N LYS A 254 -40.19 3.65 -20.43
CA LYS A 254 -41.65 3.77 -20.50
C LYS A 254 -42.09 5.23 -20.52
N ASN A 255 -41.50 6.05 -19.65
CA ASN A 255 -41.77 7.49 -19.62
C ASN A 255 -41.36 8.15 -20.95
N ILE A 256 -40.18 7.83 -21.49
CA ILE A 256 -39.72 8.35 -22.79
C ILE A 256 -40.69 7.96 -23.92
N VAL A 257 -41.12 6.71 -24.00
CA VAL A 257 -42.09 6.24 -25.01
C VAL A 257 -43.41 7.00 -24.90
N ASN A 258 -43.90 7.22 -23.67
CA ASN A 258 -45.13 7.95 -23.41
C ASN A 258 -45.01 9.42 -23.83
N THR A 259 -43.99 10.14 -23.37
CA THR A 259 -43.75 11.55 -23.72
C THR A 259 -43.54 11.73 -25.22
N ASN A 260 -42.83 10.80 -25.87
CA ASN A 260 -42.60 10.84 -27.31
C ASN A 260 -43.90 10.64 -28.10
N SER A 261 -44.80 9.78 -27.62
CA SER A 261 -46.13 9.57 -28.23
C SER A 261 -47.02 10.80 -28.08
N ILE A 262 -47.00 11.43 -26.90
CA ILE A 262 -47.71 12.70 -26.64
C ILE A 262 -47.20 13.81 -27.57
N LEU A 263 -45.87 13.99 -27.65
CA LEU A 263 -45.25 14.99 -28.53
C LEU A 263 -45.59 14.76 -30.01
N LYS A 264 -45.61 13.50 -30.45
CA LYS A 264 -46.02 13.16 -31.82
C LYS A 264 -47.48 13.51 -32.07
N GLY A 265 -48.36 13.28 -31.10
CA GLY A 265 -49.78 13.65 -31.16
C GLY A 265 -49.97 15.17 -31.23
N THR A 266 -49.31 15.94 -30.37
CA THR A 266 -49.43 17.42 -30.35
C THR A 266 -48.92 18.07 -31.64
N LEU A 267 -47.88 17.52 -32.25
CA LEU A 267 -47.38 17.96 -33.55
C LEU A 267 -48.37 17.68 -34.69
N GLN A 268 -49.10 16.56 -34.64
CA GLN A 268 -50.09 16.19 -35.66
C GLN A 268 -51.40 16.96 -35.51
N SER A 269 -51.81 17.28 -34.28
CA SER A 269 -53.03 18.03 -34.00
C SER A 269 -52.89 19.54 -34.18
N GLY A 270 -51.69 20.06 -34.49
CA GLY A 270 -51.47 21.48 -34.77
C GLY A 270 -51.61 22.39 -33.55
N GLU A 271 -51.22 21.91 -32.35
CA GLU A 271 -51.30 22.71 -31.12
C GLU A 271 -50.32 23.90 -31.09
N PRO A 272 -50.54 24.91 -30.20
CA PRO A 272 -49.66 26.06 -30.08
C PRO A 272 -48.18 25.68 -29.86
N LEU A 273 -47.27 26.37 -30.57
CA LEU A 273 -45.83 26.10 -30.54
C LEU A 273 -45.25 26.04 -29.12
N ALA A 274 -45.73 26.88 -28.20
CA ALA A 274 -45.28 26.89 -26.81
C ALA A 274 -45.46 25.52 -26.13
N LYS A 275 -46.63 24.88 -26.31
CA LYS A 275 -46.92 23.56 -25.75
C LYS A 275 -46.05 22.47 -26.38
N CYS A 276 -45.79 22.57 -27.68
CA CYS A 276 -44.86 21.66 -28.37
C CYS A 276 -43.42 21.79 -27.83
N PHE A 277 -42.95 23.02 -27.57
CA PHE A 277 -41.65 23.25 -26.94
C PHE A 277 -41.57 22.70 -25.51
N ASP A 278 -42.62 22.87 -24.70
CA ASP A 278 -42.67 22.32 -23.34
C ASP A 278 -42.63 20.78 -23.35
N CYS A 279 -43.41 20.14 -24.22
CA CYS A 279 -43.36 18.68 -24.40
C CYS A 279 -41.99 18.20 -24.87
N TRP A 280 -41.33 18.94 -25.77
CA TRP A 280 -40.00 18.61 -26.25
C TRP A 280 -38.93 18.76 -25.16
N GLN A 281 -39.03 19.81 -24.33
CA GLN A 281 -38.17 19.99 -23.17
C GLN A 281 -38.38 18.87 -22.13
N HIS A 282 -39.62 18.41 -21.93
CA HIS A 282 -39.89 17.28 -21.07
C HIS A 282 -39.26 15.99 -21.61
N LEU A 283 -39.36 15.73 -22.92
CA LEU A 283 -38.68 14.60 -23.57
C LEU A 283 -37.16 14.66 -23.38
N GLN A 284 -36.56 15.85 -23.53
CA GLN A 284 -35.14 16.07 -23.28
C GLN A 284 -34.76 15.71 -21.84
N LEU A 285 -35.57 16.06 -20.84
CA LEU A 285 -35.31 15.71 -19.43
C LEU A 285 -35.41 14.20 -19.18
N GLN A 286 -36.39 13.50 -19.75
CA GLN A 286 -36.51 12.04 -19.62
C GLN A 286 -35.30 11.31 -20.21
N VAL A 287 -34.80 11.76 -21.36
CA VAL A 287 -33.58 11.21 -21.98
C VAL A 287 -32.32 11.54 -21.17
N VAL A 288 -32.29 12.70 -20.49
CA VAL A 288 -31.23 13.03 -19.55
C VAL A 288 -31.23 12.07 -18.37
N GLU A 289 -32.40 11.81 -17.77
CA GLU A 289 -32.53 10.88 -16.64
C GLU A 289 -32.08 9.45 -17.00
N TYR A 290 -32.38 9.01 -18.22
CA TYR A 290 -31.94 7.72 -18.76
C TYR A 290 -30.41 7.57 -18.78
N ILE A 291 -29.70 8.61 -19.22
CA ILE A 291 -28.23 8.59 -19.32
C ILE A 291 -27.59 8.90 -17.96
N ASN A 292 -27.98 10.02 -17.34
CA ASN A 292 -27.44 10.54 -16.10
C ASN A 292 -28.53 11.12 -15.19
N SER A 293 -28.98 10.32 -14.23
CA SER A 293 -30.03 10.71 -13.29
C SER A 293 -29.59 11.77 -12.26
N ASP A 294 -28.28 11.98 -12.07
CA ASP A 294 -27.74 13.00 -11.16
C ASP A 294 -27.37 14.30 -11.92
N ALA A 295 -27.92 14.50 -13.12
CA ALA A 295 -27.68 15.73 -13.87
C ALA A 295 -28.31 16.92 -13.13
N PRO A 296 -27.62 18.08 -13.01
CA PRO A 296 -28.10 19.23 -12.24
C PRO A 296 -29.37 19.89 -12.82
N CYS A 297 -29.83 19.47 -14.01
CA CYS A 297 -31.09 19.92 -14.61
C CYS A 297 -32.31 19.07 -14.21
N LEU A 298 -32.12 18.00 -13.43
CA LEU A 298 -33.18 17.16 -12.88
C LEU A 298 -33.45 17.54 -11.42
N ILE A 299 -34.71 17.43 -11.00
CA ILE A 299 -35.15 17.55 -9.60
C ILE A 299 -35.17 16.11 -9.04
N ASP A 300 -34.47 15.86 -7.93
CA ASP A 300 -34.20 14.55 -7.28
C ASP A 300 -34.86 13.32 -7.96
N SER A 301 -34.10 12.69 -8.86
CA SER A 301 -34.52 11.45 -9.54
C SER A 301 -34.50 10.26 -8.58
N GLN A 302 -35.60 9.50 -8.52
CA GLN A 302 -35.65 8.23 -7.77
C GLN A 302 -35.02 7.05 -8.54
N HIS A 303 -34.76 7.19 -9.84
CA HIS A 303 -34.27 6.11 -10.70
C HIS A 303 -32.75 6.17 -10.95
N ARG A 304 -32.14 5.00 -11.20
CA ARG A 304 -30.73 4.85 -11.55
C ARG A 304 -30.55 4.66 -13.06
N GLY A 305 -30.10 5.71 -13.74
CA GLY A 305 -29.70 5.72 -15.14
C GLY A 305 -28.42 4.93 -15.43
N LEU A 306 -27.98 4.98 -16.69
CA LEU A 306 -26.84 4.19 -17.17
C LEU A 306 -25.52 4.56 -16.48
N ILE A 307 -25.23 5.85 -16.31
CA ILE A 307 -23.96 6.30 -15.69
C ILE A 307 -23.87 5.86 -14.22
N GLN A 308 -24.97 5.89 -13.47
CA GLN A 308 -25.06 5.46 -12.07
C GLN A 308 -24.70 3.98 -11.91
N ARG A 309 -25.01 3.13 -12.90
CA ARG A 309 -24.65 1.70 -12.90
C ARG A 309 -23.17 1.46 -13.21
N LEU A 310 -22.52 2.39 -13.93
CA LEU A 310 -21.12 2.29 -14.28
C LEU A 310 -20.20 2.88 -13.20
N LYS A 311 -20.58 4.02 -12.62
CA LYS A 311 -19.76 4.76 -11.63
C LYS A 311 -19.91 4.22 -10.21
N GLY A 312 -19.00 4.65 -9.33
CA GLY A 312 -19.05 4.35 -7.90
C GLY A 312 -18.41 3.01 -7.51
N LYS A 313 -18.50 2.65 -6.22
CA LYS A 313 -17.89 1.43 -5.65
C LYS A 313 -18.64 0.16 -6.10
N THR A 314 -19.96 0.24 -6.17
CA THR A 314 -20.87 -0.85 -6.61
C THR A 314 -21.11 -0.85 -8.12
N GLY A 315 -20.57 0.13 -8.85
CA GLY A 315 -20.69 0.19 -10.30
C GLY A 315 -19.85 -0.87 -11.01
N ARG A 316 -20.15 -1.11 -12.29
CA ARG A 316 -19.58 -2.22 -13.08
C ARG A 316 -18.04 -2.25 -13.09
N PHE A 317 -17.38 -1.12 -13.30
CA PHE A 317 -15.92 -1.08 -13.40
C PHE A 317 -15.23 -1.60 -12.12
N ARG A 318 -15.76 -1.27 -10.94
CA ARG A 318 -15.14 -1.64 -9.66
C ARG A 318 -15.71 -2.91 -9.05
N GLY A 319 -17.03 -3.08 -9.08
CA GLY A 319 -17.74 -4.16 -8.38
C GLY A 319 -17.98 -5.42 -9.21
N ASN A 320 -17.75 -5.39 -10.53
CA ASN A 320 -17.94 -6.54 -11.41
C ASN A 320 -16.73 -6.87 -12.27
N LEU A 321 -16.00 -5.85 -12.77
CA LEU A 321 -14.85 -6.05 -13.65
C LEU A 321 -13.55 -6.19 -12.85
N SER A 322 -13.12 -5.14 -12.14
CA SER A 322 -11.88 -5.21 -11.35
C SER A 322 -11.98 -6.11 -10.12
N GLY A 323 -13.15 -6.17 -9.48
CA GLY A 323 -13.44 -7.09 -8.39
C GLY A 323 -14.72 -7.84 -8.70
N LYS A 324 -14.75 -9.15 -8.46
CA LYS A 324 -15.93 -9.98 -8.61
C LYS A 324 -15.93 -11.07 -7.54
N ARG A 325 -17.11 -11.59 -7.23
CA ARG A 325 -17.21 -12.83 -6.43
C ARG A 325 -16.77 -14.00 -7.30
N THR A 326 -15.96 -14.87 -6.73
CA THR A 326 -15.43 -16.07 -7.39
C THR A 326 -15.96 -17.33 -6.71
N GLU A 327 -16.15 -18.38 -7.51
CA GLU A 327 -16.53 -19.71 -7.04
C GLU A 327 -15.30 -20.46 -6.49
N TYR A 328 -15.53 -21.62 -5.86
CA TYR A 328 -14.48 -22.45 -5.24
C TYR A 328 -13.67 -21.71 -4.17
N THR A 329 -14.37 -20.96 -3.32
CA THR A 329 -13.81 -20.20 -2.22
C THR A 329 -14.44 -20.60 -0.89
N GLY A 330 -13.64 -20.55 0.17
CA GLY A 330 -14.07 -20.80 1.55
C GLY A 330 -13.61 -19.67 2.46
N ARG A 331 -14.30 -19.47 3.58
CA ARG A 331 -13.92 -18.51 4.62
C ARG A 331 -14.27 -19.08 5.98
N THR A 332 -13.33 -19.06 6.91
CA THR A 332 -13.55 -19.48 8.30
C THR A 332 -12.55 -18.80 9.22
N VAL A 333 -12.85 -18.82 10.53
CA VAL A 333 -11.96 -18.37 11.60
C VAL A 333 -10.64 -19.12 11.55
N ILE A 334 -9.55 -18.39 11.82
CA ILE A 334 -8.19 -18.94 11.90
C ILE A 334 -7.82 -19.35 13.32
N SER A 335 -6.93 -20.33 13.44
CA SER A 335 -6.36 -20.77 14.72
C SER A 335 -4.89 -21.20 14.54
N PRO A 336 -4.05 -21.08 15.58
CA PRO A 336 -2.64 -21.47 15.49
C PRO A 336 -2.45 -22.98 15.43
N ASP A 337 -1.42 -23.44 14.73
CA ASP A 337 -0.92 -24.82 14.83
C ASP A 337 0.60 -24.88 14.51
N PRO A 338 1.46 -24.98 15.55
CA PRO A 338 2.91 -24.97 15.38
C PRO A 338 3.47 -26.30 14.82
N ASN A 339 2.65 -27.36 14.78
CA ASN A 339 3.07 -28.66 14.24
C ASN A 339 3.01 -28.69 12.71
N LEU A 340 2.23 -27.80 12.10
CA LEU A 340 2.17 -27.64 10.66
C LEU A 340 3.45 -27.00 10.16
N ARG A 341 3.85 -27.40 8.95
CA ARG A 341 4.94 -26.70 8.25
C ARG A 341 4.49 -25.30 7.90
N ILE A 342 5.42 -24.35 7.80
CA ILE A 342 5.11 -22.97 7.35
C ILE A 342 4.47 -22.91 5.95
N THR A 343 4.60 -23.97 5.14
CA THR A 343 3.99 -24.09 3.82
C THR A 343 2.62 -24.73 3.82
N GLU A 344 2.16 -25.25 4.97
CA GLU A 344 0.92 -26.00 5.09
C GLU A 344 -0.17 -25.15 5.73
N VAL A 345 -1.41 -25.35 5.27
CA VAL A 345 -2.61 -24.84 5.89
C VAL A 345 -3.57 -26.00 6.16
N ALA A 346 -4.02 -26.12 7.40
CA ALA A 346 -5.03 -27.09 7.77
C ALA A 346 -6.41 -26.62 7.30
N ILE A 347 -7.11 -27.50 6.58
CA ILE A 347 -8.43 -27.25 6.02
C ILE A 347 -9.43 -28.23 6.65
N PRO A 348 -10.58 -27.74 7.13
CA PRO A 348 -11.66 -28.57 7.65
C PRO A 348 -12.16 -29.61 6.64
N ILE A 349 -12.38 -30.86 7.09
CA ILE A 349 -12.99 -31.92 6.27
C ILE A 349 -14.31 -31.46 5.62
N LEU A 350 -15.13 -30.69 6.35
CA LEU A 350 -16.40 -30.18 5.82
C LEU A 350 -16.19 -29.24 4.63
N MET A 351 -15.16 -28.39 4.70
CA MET A 351 -14.79 -27.48 3.61
C MET A 351 -14.18 -28.26 2.43
N ALA A 352 -13.32 -29.24 2.71
CA ALA A 352 -12.66 -30.07 1.70
C ALA A 352 -13.63 -30.95 0.87
N ARG A 353 -14.78 -31.34 1.44
CA ARG A 353 -15.83 -32.08 0.72
C ARG A 353 -16.63 -31.21 -0.25
N VAL A 354 -16.73 -29.90 0.03
CA VAL A 354 -17.47 -28.94 -0.79
C VAL A 354 -16.58 -28.35 -1.88
N LEU A 355 -15.36 -27.94 -1.51
CA LEU A 355 -14.37 -27.42 -2.45
C LEU A 355 -13.76 -28.60 -3.22
N THR A 356 -13.96 -28.59 -4.54
CA THR A 356 -13.49 -29.66 -5.42
C THR A 356 -12.38 -29.16 -6.34
N TYR A 357 -11.62 -30.13 -6.87
CA TYR A 357 -10.61 -29.92 -7.89
C TYR A 357 -10.93 -30.80 -9.12
N PRO A 358 -11.00 -30.23 -10.34
CA PRO A 358 -11.28 -30.97 -11.56
C PRO A 358 -10.01 -31.72 -12.01
N GLU A 359 -9.85 -32.96 -11.54
CA GLU A 359 -8.72 -33.79 -11.95
C GLU A 359 -9.04 -34.55 -13.24
N ARG A 360 -8.24 -34.33 -14.28
CA ARG A 360 -8.38 -35.04 -15.56
C ARG A 360 -7.85 -36.46 -15.43
N VAL A 361 -8.65 -37.43 -15.87
CA VAL A 361 -8.30 -38.85 -15.81
C VAL A 361 -7.19 -39.14 -16.83
N SER A 362 -6.10 -39.70 -16.32
CA SER A 362 -4.92 -40.15 -17.05
C SER A 362 -4.58 -41.59 -16.66
N TYR A 363 -3.55 -42.15 -17.29
CA TYR A 363 -3.04 -43.47 -16.95
C TYR A 363 -2.61 -43.58 -15.47
N TYR A 364 -2.01 -42.53 -14.90
CA TYR A 364 -1.41 -42.56 -13.56
C TYR A 364 -2.42 -42.45 -12.41
N ASN A 365 -3.58 -41.83 -12.63
CA ASN A 365 -4.54 -41.49 -11.56
C ASN A 365 -5.90 -42.20 -11.69
N ILE A 366 -6.13 -43.00 -12.73
CA ILE A 366 -7.43 -43.64 -12.98
C ILE A 366 -7.89 -44.52 -11.80
N GLU A 367 -7.00 -45.30 -11.19
CA GLU A 367 -7.35 -46.16 -10.06
C GLU A 367 -7.71 -45.36 -8.81
N LYS A 368 -6.95 -44.30 -8.54
CA LYS A 368 -7.22 -43.35 -7.46
C LYS A 368 -8.60 -42.71 -7.65
N LEU A 369 -8.90 -42.20 -8.85
CA LEU A 369 -10.18 -41.53 -9.13
C LEU A 369 -11.36 -42.50 -9.11
N ARG A 370 -11.18 -43.75 -9.56
CA ARG A 370 -12.19 -44.80 -9.39
C ARG A 370 -12.53 -45.01 -7.92
N GLN A 371 -11.55 -44.99 -7.04
CA GLN A 371 -11.78 -45.11 -5.60
C GLN A 371 -12.51 -43.90 -5.01
N CYS A 372 -12.16 -42.67 -5.45
CA CYS A 372 -12.89 -41.46 -5.06
C CYS A 372 -14.37 -41.51 -5.48
N ILE A 373 -14.66 -41.98 -6.70
CA ILE A 373 -16.03 -42.14 -7.21
C ILE A 373 -16.82 -43.16 -6.36
N ARG A 374 -16.20 -44.30 -6.02
CA ARG A 374 -16.83 -45.32 -5.15
C ARG A 374 -17.17 -44.75 -3.77
N ASN A 375 -16.27 -43.97 -3.18
CA ASN A 375 -16.51 -43.29 -1.90
C ASN A 375 -17.65 -42.26 -2.00
N GLY A 376 -17.75 -41.56 -3.13
CA GLY A 376 -18.82 -40.60 -3.42
C GLY A 376 -18.68 -39.28 -2.64
N PRO A 377 -19.76 -38.47 -2.55
CA PRO A 377 -19.67 -37.10 -2.05
C PRO A 377 -19.60 -36.96 -0.51
N HIS A 378 -20.03 -37.97 0.24
CA HIS A 378 -20.15 -37.88 1.70
C HIS A 378 -18.92 -38.37 2.48
N LYS A 379 -18.09 -39.22 1.87
CA LYS A 379 -16.89 -39.79 2.50
C LYS A 379 -15.65 -39.16 1.89
N HIS A 380 -14.79 -38.57 2.73
CA HIS A 380 -13.46 -38.10 2.32
C HIS A 380 -12.45 -39.24 2.48
N PRO A 381 -11.51 -39.45 1.53
CA PRO A 381 -11.39 -38.79 0.22
C PRO A 381 -12.44 -39.30 -0.79
N GLY A 382 -13.14 -38.40 -1.47
CA GLY A 382 -14.27 -38.71 -2.36
C GLY A 382 -14.37 -37.78 -3.58
N ALA A 383 -15.51 -37.80 -4.26
CA ALA A 383 -15.79 -36.94 -5.43
C ALA A 383 -17.27 -36.57 -5.52
N ASN A 384 -17.56 -35.42 -6.14
CA ASN A 384 -18.93 -34.90 -6.26
C ASN A 384 -19.53 -35.06 -7.66
N PHE A 385 -18.73 -34.85 -8.71
CA PHE A 385 -19.18 -34.84 -10.09
C PHE A 385 -18.20 -35.53 -11.04
N ILE A 386 -18.73 -36.04 -12.16
CA ILE A 386 -17.95 -36.50 -13.31
C ILE A 386 -18.41 -35.68 -14.52
N LEU A 387 -17.46 -35.05 -15.21
CA LEU A 387 -17.69 -34.42 -16.50
C LEU A 387 -17.18 -35.37 -17.59
N GLN A 388 -18.08 -35.76 -18.49
CA GLN A 388 -17.73 -36.53 -19.67
C GLN A 388 -17.18 -35.61 -20.79
N PRO A 389 -16.48 -36.16 -21.79
CA PRO A 389 -15.94 -35.38 -22.91
C PRO A 389 -17.00 -34.66 -23.76
N ASP A 390 -18.25 -35.14 -23.72
CA ASP A 390 -19.41 -34.52 -24.39
C ASP A 390 -19.97 -33.30 -23.63
N GLY A 391 -19.42 -32.97 -22.46
CA GLY A 391 -19.87 -31.88 -21.61
C GLY A 391 -20.98 -32.26 -20.62
N THR A 392 -21.44 -33.51 -20.62
CA THR A 392 -22.46 -33.96 -19.67
C THR A 392 -21.87 -34.06 -18.26
N LYS A 393 -22.51 -33.39 -17.29
CA LYS A 393 -22.11 -33.38 -15.88
C LYS A 393 -22.97 -34.35 -15.09
N LEU A 394 -22.40 -35.48 -14.69
CA LEU A 394 -23.03 -36.49 -13.84
C LEU A 394 -22.81 -36.19 -12.37
N HIS A 395 -23.88 -36.16 -11.59
CA HIS A 395 -23.79 -35.95 -10.14
C HIS A 395 -23.73 -37.28 -9.38
N LEU A 396 -22.63 -37.50 -8.65
CA LEU A 396 -22.36 -38.75 -7.93
C LEU A 396 -23.31 -39.05 -6.76
N LYS A 397 -24.18 -38.10 -6.39
CA LYS A 397 -25.20 -38.28 -5.35
C LYS A 397 -26.34 -39.19 -5.81
N TYR A 398 -26.67 -39.15 -7.11
CA TYR A 398 -27.86 -39.81 -7.66
C TYR A 398 -27.54 -40.99 -8.59
N CYS A 399 -26.30 -41.08 -9.11
CA CYS A 399 -25.92 -42.18 -10.01
C CYS A 399 -25.39 -43.41 -9.26
N ASP A 400 -25.43 -44.58 -9.92
CA ASP A 400 -24.73 -45.76 -9.42
C ASP A 400 -23.21 -45.59 -9.58
N ARG A 401 -22.57 -45.37 -8.43
CA ARG A 401 -21.13 -45.13 -8.30
C ARG A 401 -20.28 -46.30 -8.80
N ARG A 402 -20.77 -47.55 -8.73
CA ARG A 402 -20.00 -48.73 -9.16
C ARG A 402 -19.87 -48.76 -10.68
N ILE A 403 -20.98 -48.50 -11.37
CA ILE A 403 -21.03 -48.44 -12.83
C ILE A 403 -20.22 -47.23 -13.31
N ALA A 404 -20.43 -46.05 -12.73
CA ALA A 404 -19.70 -44.83 -13.09
C ALA A 404 -18.17 -44.97 -12.93
N ALA A 405 -17.70 -45.68 -11.89
CA ALA A 405 -16.27 -45.95 -11.71
C ALA A 405 -15.72 -46.95 -12.73
N ARG A 406 -16.48 -48.00 -13.07
CA ARG A 406 -16.07 -49.00 -14.08
C ARG A 406 -15.94 -48.34 -15.46
N ASP A 407 -16.93 -47.53 -15.81
CA ASP A 407 -17.06 -46.93 -17.14
C ASP A 407 -16.23 -45.65 -17.31
N LEU A 408 -15.42 -45.28 -16.30
CA LEU A 408 -14.52 -44.14 -16.34
C LEU A 408 -13.45 -44.33 -17.42
N LYS A 409 -13.39 -43.38 -18.37
CA LYS A 409 -12.45 -43.37 -19.51
C LYS A 409 -11.37 -42.30 -19.31
N TYR A 410 -10.26 -42.45 -20.04
CA TYR A 410 -9.24 -41.41 -20.13
C TYR A 410 -9.81 -40.13 -20.75
N GLY A 411 -9.38 -38.99 -20.24
CA GLY A 411 -9.86 -37.69 -20.70
C GLY A 411 -11.13 -37.18 -20.03
N CYS A 412 -11.90 -38.04 -19.33
CA CYS A 412 -12.96 -37.58 -18.42
C CYS A 412 -12.37 -36.69 -17.31
N ILE A 413 -13.19 -35.81 -16.73
CA ILE A 413 -12.78 -34.97 -15.60
C ILE A 413 -13.60 -35.38 -14.38
N VAL A 414 -12.91 -35.66 -13.27
CA VAL A 414 -13.55 -35.99 -12.00
C VAL A 414 -13.35 -34.82 -11.05
N GLU A 415 -14.43 -34.21 -10.58
CA GLU A 415 -14.39 -33.17 -9.54
C GLU A 415 -14.27 -33.86 -8.18
N ARG A 416 -13.02 -34.20 -7.82
CA ARG A 416 -12.68 -34.84 -6.54
C ARG A 416 -12.66 -33.82 -5.40
N HIS A 417 -12.82 -34.29 -4.17
CA HIS A 417 -12.61 -33.48 -2.96
C HIS A 417 -11.17 -33.00 -2.88
N LEU A 418 -10.97 -31.93 -2.13
CA LEU A 418 -9.63 -31.45 -1.77
C LEU A 418 -8.91 -32.49 -0.91
N GLU A 419 -7.64 -32.74 -1.17
CA GLU A 419 -6.81 -33.72 -0.48
C GLU A 419 -5.50 -33.10 0.04
N ASP A 420 -4.75 -33.88 0.82
CA ASP A 420 -3.46 -33.44 1.35
C ASP A 420 -2.46 -33.16 0.22
N GLY A 421 -1.79 -32.01 0.31
CA GLY A 421 -0.80 -31.57 -0.67
C GLY A 421 -1.36 -30.72 -1.82
N ASP A 422 -2.69 -30.59 -1.95
CA ASP A 422 -3.29 -29.68 -2.93
C ASP A 422 -2.86 -28.23 -2.70
N ILE A 423 -2.68 -27.48 -3.77
CA ILE A 423 -2.25 -26.09 -3.70
C ILE A 423 -3.47 -25.18 -3.55
N VAL A 424 -3.45 -24.32 -2.54
CA VAL A 424 -4.53 -23.39 -2.22
C VAL A 424 -3.98 -21.99 -2.00
N LEU A 425 -4.72 -20.98 -2.44
CA LEU A 425 -4.41 -19.58 -2.15
C LEU A 425 -5.09 -19.17 -0.85
N PHE A 426 -4.32 -18.56 0.04
CA PHE A 426 -4.78 -18.14 1.35
C PHE A 426 -4.55 -16.63 1.53
N ASN A 427 -5.61 -15.91 1.89
CA ASN A 427 -5.68 -14.46 1.83
C ASN A 427 -6.36 -13.85 3.07
N ARG A 428 -5.77 -12.78 3.62
CA ARG A 428 -6.43 -11.93 4.62
C ARG A 428 -6.97 -10.65 3.98
N GLN A 429 -8.20 -10.28 4.32
CA GLN A 429 -8.76 -8.97 4.00
C GLN A 429 -8.65 -8.05 5.23
N PRO A 430 -8.15 -6.81 5.10
CA PRO A 430 -7.65 -6.13 3.89
C PRO A 430 -6.21 -6.54 3.49
N SER A 431 -5.94 -6.59 2.18
CA SER A 431 -4.60 -6.89 1.64
C SER A 431 -3.81 -5.60 1.41
N LEU A 432 -2.69 -5.42 2.10
CA LEU A 432 -1.86 -4.20 2.04
C LEU A 432 -0.66 -4.32 1.10
N HIS A 433 -0.12 -5.54 0.97
CA HIS A 433 1.04 -5.86 0.16
C HIS A 433 0.86 -7.24 -0.50
N ARG A 434 1.71 -7.59 -1.47
CA ARG A 434 1.57 -8.85 -2.23
C ARG A 434 1.50 -10.11 -1.36
N MET A 435 2.29 -10.17 -0.27
CA MET A 435 2.33 -11.34 0.62
C MET A 435 1.09 -11.49 1.53
N SER A 436 0.12 -10.57 1.46
CA SER A 436 -1.17 -10.76 2.14
C SER A 436 -2.03 -11.84 1.47
N ILE A 437 -1.62 -12.30 0.28
CA ILE A 437 -2.10 -13.52 -0.37
C ILE A 437 -0.88 -14.39 -0.72
N MET A 438 -0.87 -15.64 -0.26
CA MET A 438 0.18 -16.61 -0.56
C MET A 438 -0.42 -17.98 -0.82
N SER A 439 0.36 -18.83 -1.46
CA SER A 439 0.01 -20.20 -1.77
C SER A 439 0.54 -21.16 -0.70
N HIS A 440 -0.33 -22.04 -0.22
CA HIS A 440 -0.05 -23.07 0.77
C HIS A 440 -0.44 -24.45 0.24
N ARG A 441 0.07 -25.49 0.89
CA ARG A 441 -0.35 -26.88 0.70
C ARG A 441 -1.47 -27.20 1.69
N ALA A 442 -2.56 -27.74 1.18
CA ALA A 442 -3.68 -28.19 1.98
C ALA A 442 -3.29 -29.38 2.86
N ARG A 443 -3.80 -29.39 4.09
CA ARG A 443 -3.77 -30.55 4.98
C ARG A 443 -5.13 -30.73 5.62
N ILE A 444 -5.79 -31.84 5.40
CA ILE A 444 -7.19 -32.02 5.79
C ILE A 444 -7.26 -32.46 7.26
N MET A 445 -8.01 -31.69 8.06
CA MET A 445 -8.15 -31.91 9.50
C MET A 445 -9.62 -31.97 9.92
N PRO A 446 -9.97 -32.71 10.99
CA PRO A 446 -11.36 -32.95 11.38
C PRO A 446 -12.08 -31.71 11.95
N TRP A 447 -11.31 -30.73 12.41
CA TRP A 447 -11.83 -29.50 13.04
C TRP A 447 -12.44 -28.55 12.01
N ARG A 448 -13.04 -27.45 12.49
CA ARG A 448 -13.78 -26.48 11.66
C ARG A 448 -13.02 -25.20 11.35
N THR A 449 -11.87 -24.95 11.96
CA THR A 449 -11.07 -23.73 11.75
C THR A 449 -9.97 -23.96 10.73
N LEU A 450 -9.55 -22.89 10.04
CA LEU A 450 -8.33 -22.89 9.23
C LEU A 450 -7.14 -22.76 10.18
N ARG A 451 -6.10 -23.58 10.01
CA ARG A 451 -4.91 -23.50 10.88
C ARG A 451 -3.63 -23.38 10.09
N PHE A 452 -2.69 -22.61 10.60
CA PHE A 452 -1.38 -22.44 9.98
C PHE A 452 -0.36 -22.06 11.04
N ASN A 453 0.92 -22.16 10.67
CA ASN A 453 2.04 -21.89 11.56
C ASN A 453 2.15 -20.38 11.86
N GLU A 454 2.39 -20.06 13.13
CA GLU A 454 2.46 -18.71 13.69
C GLU A 454 3.62 -17.87 13.12
N SER A 455 4.63 -18.53 12.56
CA SER A 455 5.74 -17.86 11.86
C SER A 455 5.27 -17.09 10.62
N VAL A 456 4.11 -17.45 10.06
CA VAL A 456 3.51 -16.86 8.85
C VAL A 456 2.46 -15.81 9.19
N CYS A 457 2.21 -15.50 10.46
CA CYS A 457 1.22 -14.48 10.86
C CYS A 457 1.61 -13.07 10.44
N ASN A 458 2.91 -12.75 10.45
CA ASN A 458 3.41 -11.39 10.14
C ASN A 458 3.01 -10.91 8.73
N PRO A 459 3.21 -11.67 7.62
CA PRO A 459 2.70 -11.29 6.30
C PRO A 459 1.20 -11.02 6.24
N TYR A 460 0.41 -11.74 7.04
CA TYR A 460 -1.03 -11.51 7.09
C TYR A 460 -1.41 -10.40 8.08
N ASN A 461 -0.52 -9.96 8.96
CA ASN A 461 -0.83 -9.13 10.13
C ASN A 461 -1.99 -9.72 10.96
N ALA A 462 -1.99 -11.04 11.14
CA ALA A 462 -3.02 -11.78 11.87
C ALA A 462 -2.59 -12.09 13.32
N ASP A 463 -3.53 -12.09 14.26
CA ASP A 463 -3.29 -12.24 15.71
C ASP A 463 -4.24 -13.20 16.43
N PHE A 464 -4.99 -14.05 15.70
CA PHE A 464 -5.84 -15.14 16.22
C PHE A 464 -6.88 -14.70 17.27
N ASP A 465 -7.46 -13.50 17.14
CA ASP A 465 -8.44 -12.92 18.05
C ASP A 465 -9.92 -13.19 17.65
N GLY A 466 -10.14 -14.06 16.66
CA GLY A 466 -11.44 -14.27 16.00
C GLY A 466 -11.44 -13.88 14.53
N ASP A 467 -10.31 -13.40 14.02
CA ASP A 467 -10.06 -13.15 12.61
C ASP A 467 -10.48 -14.31 11.69
N GLU A 468 -11.00 -13.96 10.52
CA GLU A 468 -11.36 -14.89 9.45
C GLU A 468 -10.51 -14.64 8.21
N MET A 469 -10.11 -15.72 7.54
CA MET A 469 -9.34 -15.64 6.29
C MET A 469 -10.04 -16.39 5.17
N ASN A 470 -9.76 -15.96 3.94
CA ASN A 470 -10.32 -16.55 2.73
C ASN A 470 -9.36 -17.57 2.13
N LEU A 471 -9.93 -18.63 1.60
CA LEU A 471 -9.24 -19.69 0.87
C LEU A 471 -9.82 -19.77 -0.54
N HIS A 472 -8.94 -19.87 -1.54
CA HIS A 472 -9.32 -20.03 -2.95
C HIS A 472 -8.60 -21.25 -3.52
N VAL A 473 -9.32 -22.11 -4.25
CA VAL A 473 -8.73 -23.30 -4.87
C VAL A 473 -8.53 -23.06 -6.37
N PRO A 474 -7.28 -22.98 -6.87
CA PRO A 474 -7.00 -22.91 -8.31
C PRO A 474 -7.59 -24.13 -9.03
N GLN A 475 -8.30 -23.89 -10.13
CA GLN A 475 -9.03 -24.92 -10.87
C GLN A 475 -8.25 -25.48 -12.08
N THR A 476 -7.17 -24.83 -12.51
CA THR A 476 -6.35 -25.25 -13.66
C THR A 476 -4.92 -25.60 -13.22
N GLU A 477 -4.26 -26.48 -13.96
CA GLU A 477 -2.87 -26.88 -13.68
C GLU A 477 -1.87 -25.73 -13.87
N GLU A 478 -2.10 -24.86 -14.84
CA GLU A 478 -1.29 -23.65 -15.08
C GLU A 478 -1.34 -22.72 -13.85
N ALA A 479 -2.55 -22.36 -13.39
CA ALA A 479 -2.73 -21.50 -12.23
C ALA A 479 -2.19 -22.16 -10.94
N ARG A 480 -2.27 -23.48 -10.83
CA ARG A 480 -1.71 -24.24 -9.70
C ARG A 480 -0.19 -24.16 -9.67
N THR A 481 0.43 -24.26 -10.84
CA THR A 481 1.89 -24.18 -11.01
C THR A 481 2.40 -22.77 -10.73
N GLU A 482 1.74 -21.74 -11.26
CA GLU A 482 2.07 -20.34 -10.97
C GLU A 482 1.92 -20.01 -9.48
N ALA A 483 0.82 -20.46 -8.85
CA ALA A 483 0.61 -20.26 -7.42
C ALA A 483 1.73 -20.90 -6.57
N LEU A 484 2.13 -22.13 -6.89
CA LEU A 484 3.19 -22.81 -6.16
C LEU A 484 4.57 -22.15 -6.37
N MET A 485 4.93 -21.85 -7.61
CA MET A 485 6.27 -21.36 -7.97
C MET A 485 6.46 -19.87 -7.64
N LEU A 486 5.46 -19.02 -7.82
CA LEU A 486 5.59 -17.58 -7.62
C LEU A 486 5.01 -17.13 -6.28
N MET A 487 3.87 -17.68 -5.86
CA MET A 487 3.14 -17.25 -4.67
C MET A 487 3.39 -18.14 -3.44
N GLY A 488 4.18 -19.20 -3.57
CA GLY A 488 4.50 -20.11 -2.47
C GLY A 488 5.17 -19.39 -1.30
N VAL A 489 4.84 -19.81 -0.07
CA VAL A 489 5.43 -19.23 1.16
C VAL A 489 6.96 -19.34 1.17
N GLN A 490 7.52 -20.47 0.69
CA GLN A 490 8.97 -20.67 0.60
C GLN A 490 9.66 -19.61 -0.27
N ASN A 491 9.01 -19.15 -1.34
CA ASN A 491 9.60 -18.18 -2.25
C ASN A 491 9.35 -16.74 -1.81
N ASN A 492 8.42 -16.53 -0.85
CA ASN A 492 8.04 -15.23 -0.31
C ASN A 492 8.35 -15.10 1.19
N LEU A 493 9.51 -15.59 1.64
CA LEU A 493 9.97 -15.38 3.02
C LEU A 493 10.43 -13.93 3.26
N CYS A 494 10.96 -13.27 2.23
CA CYS A 494 11.45 -11.89 2.28
C CYS A 494 10.44 -10.90 1.68
N THR A 495 10.39 -9.69 2.24
CA THR A 495 9.58 -8.60 1.69
C THR A 495 10.26 -7.95 0.48
N PRO A 496 9.50 -7.62 -0.58
CA PRO A 496 10.06 -6.98 -1.77
C PRO A 496 10.46 -5.52 -1.56
N LYS A 497 10.13 -4.92 -0.41
CA LYS A 497 10.47 -3.53 -0.11
C LYS A 497 11.97 -3.31 0.13
N ASN A 498 12.59 -4.21 0.88
CA ASN A 498 13.96 -4.05 1.40
C ASN A 498 14.73 -5.38 1.56
N GLY A 499 14.16 -6.50 1.10
CA GLY A 499 14.78 -7.83 1.20
C GLY A 499 14.81 -8.41 2.62
N GLU A 500 14.17 -7.75 3.59
CA GLU A 500 14.10 -8.23 4.97
C GLU A 500 13.19 -9.45 5.09
N ILE A 501 13.55 -10.35 6.00
CA ILE A 501 12.71 -11.51 6.27
C ILE A 501 11.44 -11.07 7.03
N LEU A 502 10.28 -11.48 6.52
CA LEU A 502 8.99 -11.19 7.12
C LEU A 502 8.39 -12.43 7.80
N VAL A 503 8.49 -13.59 7.16
CA VAL A 503 8.14 -14.91 7.74
C VAL A 503 9.30 -15.33 8.64
N ALA A 504 9.10 -15.24 9.95
CA ALA A 504 10.16 -15.43 10.94
C ALA A 504 9.54 -15.85 12.28
N SER A 505 10.39 -16.21 13.24
CA SER A 505 9.93 -16.62 14.57
C SER A 505 9.21 -15.46 15.28
N THR A 506 8.07 -15.77 15.89
CA THR A 506 7.21 -14.80 16.59
C THR A 506 7.14 -15.13 18.09
N GLN A 507 6.95 -14.08 18.90
CA GLN A 507 6.58 -14.14 20.33
C GLN A 507 7.23 -15.30 21.11
N ASP A 508 6.48 -16.35 21.41
CA ASP A 508 6.91 -17.46 22.28
C ASP A 508 8.09 -18.25 21.71
N PHE A 509 8.23 -18.35 20.39
CA PHE A 509 9.39 -18.99 19.77
C PHE A 509 10.69 -18.21 20.07
N LEU A 510 10.62 -16.88 20.15
CA LEU A 510 11.75 -16.04 20.52
C LEU A 510 12.06 -16.16 22.02
N THR A 511 11.04 -16.18 22.88
CA THR A 511 11.20 -16.40 24.32
C THR A 511 11.85 -17.75 24.59
N SER A 512 11.32 -18.84 24.02
CA SER A 512 11.88 -20.18 24.18
C SER A 512 13.34 -20.25 23.74
N SER A 513 13.65 -19.78 22.52
CA SER A 513 15.01 -19.70 22.00
C SER A 513 15.97 -18.99 22.96
N PHE A 514 15.54 -17.85 23.49
CA PHE A 514 16.33 -17.06 24.42
C PHE A 514 16.56 -17.81 25.74
N LEU A 515 15.52 -18.43 26.31
CA LEU A 515 15.64 -19.17 27.57
C LEU A 515 16.61 -20.36 27.46
N ILE A 516 16.58 -21.09 26.33
CA ILE A 516 17.41 -22.28 26.07
C ILE A 516 18.88 -21.90 25.84
N THR A 517 19.13 -20.81 25.12
CA THR A 517 20.50 -20.42 24.75
C THR A 517 21.26 -19.67 25.84
N ARG A 518 20.65 -19.50 27.02
CA ARG A 518 21.34 -18.95 28.20
C ARG A 518 22.50 -19.85 28.65
N LYS A 519 23.50 -19.22 29.27
CA LYS A 519 24.74 -19.89 29.74
C LYS A 519 24.51 -20.89 30.88
N ASP A 520 23.42 -20.74 31.63
CA ASP A 520 23.07 -21.57 32.80
C ASP A 520 22.22 -22.80 32.43
N SER A 521 21.87 -22.99 31.16
CA SER A 521 21.04 -24.11 30.70
C SER A 521 21.89 -25.33 30.35
N PHE A 522 21.86 -26.34 31.23
CA PHE A 522 22.54 -27.63 31.08
C PHE A 522 21.54 -28.78 31.08
N TYR A 523 21.77 -29.75 30.21
CA TYR A 523 20.94 -30.93 30.04
C TYR A 523 21.78 -32.20 30.16
N ASP A 524 21.29 -33.18 30.89
CA ASP A 524 21.84 -34.53 30.88
C ASP A 524 21.46 -35.23 29.56
N ARG A 525 22.05 -36.41 29.33
CA ARG A 525 21.82 -37.16 28.09
C ARG A 525 20.34 -37.48 27.85
N SER A 526 19.59 -37.82 28.90
CA SER A 526 18.18 -38.19 28.77
C SER A 526 17.31 -36.99 28.38
N SER A 527 17.48 -35.85 29.05
CA SER A 527 16.77 -34.62 28.70
C SER A 527 17.19 -34.11 27.32
N PHE A 528 18.48 -34.13 27.00
CA PHE A 528 18.99 -33.66 25.71
C PHE A 528 18.40 -34.46 24.55
N THR A 529 18.41 -35.79 24.64
CA THR A 529 17.84 -36.67 23.59
C THR A 529 16.32 -36.51 23.46
N LEU A 530 15.60 -36.32 24.57
CA LEU A 530 14.18 -35.99 24.54
C LEU A 530 13.92 -34.66 23.81
N LEU A 531 14.68 -33.61 24.11
CA LEU A 531 14.55 -32.32 23.44
C LEU A 531 14.90 -32.41 21.94
N CYS A 532 15.92 -33.20 21.58
CA CYS A 532 16.23 -33.51 20.18
C CYS A 532 15.06 -34.18 19.45
N SER A 533 14.33 -35.09 20.11
CA SER A 533 13.17 -35.76 19.51
C SER A 533 12.04 -34.78 19.12
N TYR A 534 11.92 -33.65 19.82
CA TYR A 534 10.91 -32.63 19.54
C TYR A 534 11.15 -31.88 18.23
N LEU A 535 12.38 -31.85 17.71
CA LEU A 535 12.72 -31.13 16.47
C LEU A 535 12.02 -31.74 15.25
N GLY A 536 12.00 -33.07 15.17
CA GLY A 536 11.56 -33.83 13.99
C GLY A 536 10.47 -34.85 14.26
N ASP A 537 9.75 -34.75 15.38
CA ASP A 537 8.78 -35.76 15.86
C ASP A 537 9.39 -37.18 15.91
N ALA A 538 10.66 -37.28 16.34
CA ALA A 538 11.47 -38.50 16.34
C ALA A 538 11.68 -39.18 14.96
N MET A 539 11.38 -38.51 13.85
CA MET A 539 11.57 -39.06 12.50
C MET A 539 12.95 -38.73 11.88
N GLU A 540 13.63 -37.69 12.36
CA GLU A 540 14.95 -37.30 11.87
C GLU A 540 16.06 -38.06 12.61
N ASN A 541 17.06 -38.55 11.87
CA ASN A 541 18.28 -39.10 12.46
C ASN A 541 19.18 -37.96 12.97
N ILE A 542 19.66 -38.07 14.21
CA ILE A 542 20.38 -37.03 14.94
C ILE A 542 21.74 -37.56 15.40
N ASP A 543 22.80 -36.85 15.00
CA ASP A 543 24.15 -37.11 15.48
C ASP A 543 24.37 -36.31 16.78
N LEU A 544 24.51 -37.03 17.91
CA LEU A 544 24.72 -36.38 19.20
C LEU A 544 26.12 -35.76 19.27
N PRO A 545 26.25 -34.45 19.58
CA PRO A 545 27.55 -33.82 19.74
C PRO A 545 28.23 -34.29 21.03
N THR A 546 29.55 -34.13 21.12
CA THR A 546 30.29 -34.35 22.37
C THR A 546 29.75 -33.42 23.48
N PRO A 547 29.52 -33.91 24.72
CA PRO A 547 29.04 -33.06 25.80
C PRO A 547 30.01 -31.92 26.11
N ALA A 548 29.47 -30.75 26.45
CA ALA A 548 30.28 -29.58 26.78
C ALA A 548 31.07 -29.77 28.09
N LEU A 549 30.48 -30.48 29.05
CA LEU A 549 31.15 -30.92 30.29
C LEU A 549 31.23 -32.44 30.28
N ILE A 550 32.43 -32.99 30.37
CA ILE A 550 32.67 -34.45 30.41
C ILE A 550 32.82 -34.94 31.86
N LYS A 551 33.45 -34.15 32.72
CA LYS A 551 33.62 -34.41 34.16
C LYS A 551 33.14 -33.17 34.94
N PRO A 552 32.45 -33.32 36.08
CA PRO A 552 32.12 -34.58 36.78
C PRO A 552 30.97 -35.39 36.17
N ILE A 553 30.04 -34.76 35.44
CA ILE A 553 28.88 -35.37 34.80
C ILE A 553 28.83 -34.92 33.33
N GLU A 554 28.39 -35.81 32.44
CA GLU A 554 28.14 -35.48 31.04
C GLU A 554 26.95 -34.52 30.90
N LEU A 555 27.24 -33.26 30.58
CA LEU A 555 26.22 -32.23 30.40
C LEU A 555 26.39 -31.52 29.05
N TRP A 556 25.27 -31.32 28.37
CA TRP A 556 25.16 -30.55 27.14
C TRP A 556 24.60 -29.17 27.44
N THR A 557 25.05 -28.16 26.70
CA THR A 557 24.49 -26.81 26.80
C THR A 557 23.29 -26.65 25.87
N GLY A 558 22.40 -25.71 26.18
CA GLY A 558 21.31 -25.36 25.24
C GLY A 558 21.79 -24.76 23.91
N LYS A 559 23.03 -24.23 23.85
CA LYS A 559 23.65 -23.79 22.59
C LYS A 559 23.98 -24.97 21.66
N GLN A 560 24.41 -26.11 22.21
CA GLN A 560 24.62 -27.34 21.43
C GLN A 560 23.31 -27.86 20.86
N LEU A 561 22.21 -27.75 21.60
CA LEU A 561 20.88 -28.11 21.10
C LEU A 561 20.47 -27.26 19.89
N PHE A 562 20.76 -25.96 19.92
CA PHE A 562 20.56 -25.07 18.77
C PHE A 562 21.46 -25.41 17.58
N SER A 563 22.66 -25.94 17.83
CA SER A 563 23.56 -26.41 16.77
C SER A 563 22.98 -27.63 16.06
N VAL A 564 22.44 -28.59 16.83
CA VAL A 564 21.67 -29.75 16.30
C VAL A 564 20.42 -29.30 15.55
N LEU A 565 19.72 -28.27 16.04
CA LEU A 565 18.55 -27.71 15.37
C LEU A 565 18.89 -27.20 13.97
N VAL A 566 20.04 -26.55 13.77
CA VAL A 566 20.49 -26.08 12.45
C VAL A 566 20.96 -27.26 11.60
N ARG A 567 21.81 -28.12 12.17
CA ARG A 567 22.40 -29.28 11.49
C ARG A 567 22.23 -30.55 12.34
N PRO A 568 21.18 -31.35 12.09
CA PRO A 568 20.89 -32.52 12.92
C PRO A 568 21.84 -33.69 12.66
N ASN A 569 22.37 -33.82 11.45
CA ASN A 569 23.28 -34.91 11.08
C ASN A 569 24.36 -34.46 10.10
N ALA A 570 25.39 -35.30 9.96
CA ALA A 570 26.52 -35.07 9.07
C ALA A 570 26.11 -34.96 7.59
N PHE A 571 25.06 -35.69 7.18
CA PHE A 571 24.50 -35.66 5.81
C PHE A 571 23.90 -34.30 5.44
N THR A 572 23.42 -33.55 6.43
CA THR A 572 22.89 -32.20 6.22
C THR A 572 24.05 -31.25 5.90
N LYS A 573 24.18 -30.88 4.63
CA LYS A 573 25.23 -29.99 4.10
C LYS A 573 24.94 -28.49 4.34
N VAL A 574 24.52 -28.14 5.56
CA VAL A 574 24.29 -26.74 5.97
C VAL A 574 25.42 -26.34 6.91
N TYR A 575 26.27 -25.42 6.45
CA TYR A 575 27.37 -24.82 7.22
C TYR A 575 27.13 -23.32 7.39
N LEU A 576 26.40 -22.96 8.44
CA LEU A 576 26.02 -21.59 8.75
C LEU A 576 27.20 -20.86 9.43
N ASN A 577 27.52 -19.67 8.92
CA ASN A 577 28.49 -18.76 9.54
C ASN A 577 27.85 -17.37 9.70
N LEU A 578 27.85 -16.85 10.93
CA LEU A 578 27.07 -15.68 11.31
C LEU A 578 27.68 -14.95 12.50
N GLY A 579 27.70 -13.62 12.47
CA GLY A 579 27.99 -12.77 13.62
C GLY A 579 26.95 -11.66 13.74
N VAL A 580 26.16 -11.66 14.82
CA VAL A 580 25.07 -10.68 15.05
C VAL A 580 25.10 -10.14 16.47
N ARG A 581 25.00 -8.81 16.59
CA ARG A 581 24.85 -8.12 17.87
C ARG A 581 23.39 -8.04 18.27
N GLU A 582 22.98 -8.79 19.30
CA GLU A 582 21.61 -8.77 19.82
C GLU A 582 21.24 -7.47 20.54
N LYS A 583 19.98 -7.34 20.98
CA LYS A 583 19.49 -6.14 21.68
C LYS A 583 20.16 -5.95 23.05
N ILE A 584 20.48 -7.04 23.74
CA ILE A 584 21.14 -7.04 25.06
C ILE A 584 22.64 -6.70 25.00
N CYS A 585 23.22 -6.69 23.80
CA CYS A 585 24.63 -6.39 23.59
C CYS A 585 24.92 -4.95 24.03
N THR A 586 25.83 -4.77 24.98
CA THR A 586 26.27 -3.46 25.43
C THR A 586 27.10 -2.78 24.32
N LYS A 587 26.67 -1.58 23.88
CA LYS A 587 27.43 -0.76 22.92
C LYS A 587 28.79 -0.31 23.48
N LYS A 588 28.90 -0.23 24.82
CA LYS A 588 30.10 0.11 25.58
C LYS A 588 30.95 -1.13 25.91
N CYS A 589 31.25 -1.97 24.91
CA CYS A 589 32.44 -2.84 24.99
C CYS A 589 33.72 -2.06 24.60
N ALA A 590 33.63 -0.73 24.48
CA ALA A 590 34.72 0.16 24.86
C ALA A 590 34.55 0.45 26.35
N LEU A 591 35.30 -0.25 27.20
CA LEU A 591 35.45 0.13 28.60
C LEU A 591 35.96 1.57 28.62
N THR A 592 35.23 2.44 29.33
CA THR A 592 35.76 3.72 29.79
C THR A 592 36.86 3.45 30.79
N VAL A 593 38.11 3.55 30.33
CA VAL A 593 39.28 3.83 31.16
C VAL A 593 39.96 5.03 30.51
N GLU A 594 40.38 6.00 31.33
CA GLU A 594 40.84 7.33 30.91
C GLU A 594 42.18 7.35 30.17
N ASP A 595 42.69 6.20 29.70
CA ASP A 595 44.00 6.10 29.05
C ASP A 595 43.91 5.71 27.57
N LYS A 596 44.63 6.50 26.75
CA LYS A 596 44.62 6.52 25.28
C LYS A 596 45.36 5.34 24.62
N THR A 597 45.17 4.12 25.08
CA THR A 597 45.70 2.90 24.43
C THR A 597 44.55 1.94 24.14
N SER A 598 44.13 1.92 22.88
CA SER A 598 42.90 1.27 22.42
C SER A 598 43.12 -0.21 22.12
N GLU A 599 42.74 -1.10 23.03
CA GLU A 599 42.46 -2.50 22.71
C GLU A 599 40.94 -2.70 22.60
N ALA A 600 40.46 -2.90 21.37
CA ALA A 600 39.06 -3.22 21.12
C ALA A 600 38.79 -4.64 21.64
N VAL A 601 38.04 -4.76 22.74
CA VAL A 601 37.53 -6.05 23.21
C VAL A 601 36.66 -6.65 22.11
N HIS A 602 37.02 -7.84 21.64
CA HIS A 602 36.31 -8.56 20.59
C HIS A 602 34.82 -8.71 20.97
N ASP A 603 33.91 -8.41 20.04
CA ASP A 603 32.45 -8.39 20.27
C ASP A 603 31.91 -9.66 20.97
N ALA A 604 32.57 -10.80 20.76
CA ALA A 604 32.24 -12.10 21.35
C ALA A 604 32.38 -12.16 22.89
N MET A 605 33.15 -11.27 23.53
CA MET A 605 33.40 -11.26 24.98
C MET A 605 32.43 -10.34 25.75
N CYS A 606 31.24 -10.11 25.20
CA CYS A 606 30.21 -9.29 25.86
C CYS A 606 29.76 -9.90 27.21
N PRO A 607 29.73 -9.15 28.32
CA PRO A 607 29.33 -9.65 29.64
C PRO A 607 27.94 -10.29 29.66
N ASN A 608 27.00 -9.70 28.91
CA ASN A 608 25.61 -10.15 28.84
C ASN A 608 25.39 -11.32 27.86
N ASP A 609 26.45 -11.87 27.25
CA ASP A 609 26.34 -12.88 26.18
C ASP A 609 25.47 -12.37 25.01
N GLY A 610 25.68 -11.12 24.60
CA GLY A 610 24.85 -10.43 23.61
C GLY A 610 25.33 -10.53 22.15
N PHE A 611 26.44 -11.21 21.89
CA PHE A 611 26.96 -11.39 20.54
C PHE A 611 26.79 -12.84 20.09
N VAL A 612 25.87 -13.05 19.15
CA VAL A 612 25.55 -14.35 18.57
C VAL A 612 26.57 -14.67 17.49
N TYR A 613 27.33 -15.75 17.70
CA TYR A 613 28.39 -16.17 16.80
C TYR A 613 28.23 -17.64 16.42
N PHE A 614 27.88 -17.89 15.15
CA PHE A 614 27.88 -19.24 14.58
C PHE A 614 29.11 -19.45 13.70
N ARG A 615 29.73 -20.61 13.87
CA ARG A 615 30.79 -21.10 12.99
C ARG A 615 30.49 -22.54 12.61
N ASN A 616 30.46 -22.86 11.32
CA ASN A 616 30.17 -24.22 10.83
C ASN A 616 28.86 -24.84 11.38
N SER A 617 27.81 -24.03 11.54
CA SER A 617 26.52 -24.42 12.16
C SER A 617 26.55 -24.70 13.66
N GLU A 618 27.65 -24.40 14.34
CA GLU A 618 27.76 -24.48 15.79
C GLU A 618 27.60 -23.09 16.43
N LEU A 619 26.74 -23.00 17.44
CA LEU A 619 26.53 -21.77 18.21
C LEU A 619 27.57 -21.66 19.33
N LEU A 620 28.57 -20.80 19.14
CA LEU A 620 29.70 -20.66 20.07
C LEU A 620 29.39 -19.68 21.21
N SER A 621 28.81 -18.52 20.90
CA SER A 621 28.46 -17.49 21.88
C SER A 621 27.12 -16.83 21.53
N GLY A 622 26.51 -16.20 22.53
CA GLY A 622 25.32 -15.38 22.36
C GLY A 622 24.01 -16.05 22.74
N GLN A 623 23.09 -15.26 23.29
CA GLN A 623 21.69 -15.64 23.48
C GLN A 623 20.88 -15.27 22.24
N VAL A 624 20.14 -16.23 21.70
CA VAL A 624 19.46 -16.08 20.40
C VAL A 624 18.10 -15.42 20.60
N GLY A 625 17.95 -14.20 20.07
CA GLY A 625 16.75 -13.38 20.20
C GLY A 625 16.21 -12.88 18.86
N LYS A 626 15.47 -11.75 18.91
CA LYS A 626 14.76 -11.19 17.74
C LYS A 626 15.70 -10.80 16.59
N LYS A 627 16.91 -10.29 16.83
CA LYS A 627 17.74 -9.87 15.68
C LYS A 627 18.29 -11.06 14.90
N THR A 628 18.44 -12.20 15.56
CA THR A 628 18.93 -13.44 14.94
C THR A 628 17.79 -14.21 14.26
N LEU A 629 16.65 -14.40 14.92
CA LEU A 629 15.55 -15.25 14.45
C LEU A 629 14.28 -14.50 14.02
N GLY A 630 14.15 -13.24 14.38
CA GLY A 630 12.95 -12.45 14.15
C GLY A 630 12.95 -11.75 12.80
N ASN A 631 11.88 -10.99 12.58
CA ASN A 631 11.68 -10.20 11.37
C ASN A 631 12.47 -8.88 11.38
N GLY A 632 12.73 -8.36 10.18
CA GLY A 632 13.28 -7.01 9.98
C GLY A 632 14.80 -6.87 10.10
N ASN A 633 15.55 -7.98 10.01
CA ASN A 633 17.01 -7.95 9.93
C ASN A 633 17.52 -8.78 8.76
N ASN A 634 18.32 -8.15 7.89
CA ASN A 634 19.00 -8.80 6.78
C ASN A 634 20.21 -9.64 7.21
N GLU A 635 20.74 -9.42 8.40
CA GLU A 635 21.87 -10.18 8.93
C GLU A 635 21.41 -11.36 9.79
N GLY A 636 20.11 -11.66 9.89
CA GLY A 636 19.60 -12.76 10.72
C GLY A 636 19.92 -14.16 10.19
N MET A 637 19.79 -15.17 11.04
CA MET A 637 20.06 -16.58 10.73
C MET A 637 19.27 -17.07 9.51
N PHE A 638 17.96 -16.83 9.49
CA PHE A 638 17.11 -17.28 8.39
C PHE A 638 17.45 -16.60 7.07
N SER A 639 17.80 -15.31 7.08
CA SER A 639 18.24 -14.59 5.88
C SER A 639 19.51 -15.19 5.30
N VAL A 640 20.46 -15.58 6.14
CA VAL A 640 21.71 -16.22 5.71
C VAL A 640 21.44 -17.62 5.17
N LEU A 641 20.57 -18.41 5.81
CA LEU A 641 20.17 -19.72 5.31
C LEU A 641 19.51 -19.63 3.92
N ILE A 642 18.63 -18.65 3.70
CA ILE A 642 18.00 -18.41 2.39
C ILE A 642 19.05 -18.11 1.32
N ARG A 643 20.02 -17.25 1.63
CA ARG A 643 21.07 -16.81 0.69
C ARG A 643 22.09 -17.91 0.36
N ASP A 644 22.42 -18.73 1.34
CA ASP A 644 23.49 -19.73 1.23
C ASP A 644 22.99 -21.10 0.78
N TYR A 645 21.78 -21.50 1.18
CA TYR A 645 21.28 -22.88 1.08
C TYR A 645 19.81 -22.96 0.60
N ASN A 646 19.29 -21.89 -0.01
CA ASN A 646 17.93 -21.74 -0.50
C ASN A 646 16.84 -21.67 0.60
N SER A 647 15.63 -21.29 0.17
CA SER A 647 14.45 -21.18 1.03
C SER A 647 14.06 -22.47 1.75
N HIS A 648 14.33 -23.64 1.15
CA HIS A 648 14.02 -24.93 1.76
C HIS A 648 14.76 -25.15 3.09
N ALA A 649 16.05 -24.82 3.15
CA ALA A 649 16.86 -24.98 4.36
C ALA A 649 16.33 -24.08 5.49
N ALA A 650 16.00 -22.83 5.18
CA ALA A 650 15.40 -21.90 6.13
C ALA A 650 14.02 -22.37 6.62
N ALA A 651 13.15 -22.82 5.71
CA ALA A 651 11.83 -23.34 6.04
C ALA A 651 11.89 -24.58 6.94
N SER A 652 12.80 -25.52 6.66
CA SER A 652 13.02 -26.71 7.49
C SER A 652 13.49 -26.33 8.90
N CYS A 653 14.44 -25.40 9.01
CA CYS A 653 14.93 -24.89 10.29
C CYS A 653 13.82 -24.19 11.10
N MET A 654 12.99 -23.36 10.46
CA MET A 654 11.82 -22.73 11.09
C MET A 654 10.83 -23.77 11.63
N ASN A 655 10.54 -24.82 10.85
CA ASN A 655 9.62 -25.87 11.27
C ASN A 655 10.14 -26.65 12.49
N ARG A 656 11.44 -27.00 12.52
CA ARG A 656 12.06 -27.65 13.69
C ARG A 656 11.97 -26.75 14.92
N LEU A 657 12.28 -25.46 14.76
CA LEU A 657 12.22 -24.49 15.85
C LEU A 657 10.80 -24.30 16.39
N ALA A 658 9.78 -24.20 15.53
CA ALA A 658 8.39 -24.03 15.96
C ALA A 658 7.93 -25.22 16.83
N LYS A 659 8.13 -26.45 16.35
CA LYS A 659 7.77 -27.68 17.08
C LYS A 659 8.50 -27.81 18.40
N PHE A 660 9.80 -27.58 18.37
CA PHE A 660 10.66 -27.66 19.54
C PHE A 660 10.30 -26.61 20.59
N SER A 661 10.12 -25.35 20.18
CA SER A 661 9.79 -24.25 21.09
C SER A 661 8.44 -24.46 21.78
N ALA A 662 7.43 -24.89 21.02
CA ALA A 662 6.07 -25.11 21.53
C ALA A 662 6.04 -26.18 22.64
N ARG A 663 6.82 -27.26 22.50
CA ARG A 663 6.91 -28.34 23.50
C ARG A 663 7.80 -27.96 24.67
N PHE A 664 8.95 -27.34 24.39
CA PHE A 664 9.89 -26.91 25.42
C PHE A 664 9.24 -25.93 26.40
N ILE A 665 8.61 -24.87 25.91
CA ILE A 665 8.07 -23.82 26.78
C ILE A 665 6.93 -24.33 27.66
N GLY A 666 6.11 -25.26 27.15
CA GLY A 666 5.06 -25.92 27.90
C GLY A 666 5.58 -26.78 29.06
N ASN A 667 6.73 -27.44 28.88
CA ASN A 667 7.35 -28.26 29.92
C ASN A 667 8.23 -27.45 30.88
N HIS A 668 8.93 -26.43 30.37
CA HIS A 668 9.78 -25.55 31.19
C HIS A 668 8.94 -24.67 32.12
N GLY A 669 7.79 -24.20 31.64
CA GLY A 669 6.96 -23.21 32.34
C GLY A 669 7.53 -21.80 32.19
N PHE A 670 6.70 -20.88 31.73
CA PHE A 670 7.02 -19.45 31.68
C PHE A 670 5.74 -18.68 31.96
N SER A 671 5.73 -17.87 33.02
CA SER A 671 4.53 -17.17 33.50
C SER A 671 4.88 -15.75 33.92
N ILE A 672 3.91 -14.85 33.84
CA ILE A 672 3.98 -13.49 34.37
C ILE A 672 3.04 -13.40 35.57
N GLY A 673 3.55 -12.90 36.69
CA GLY A 673 2.79 -12.67 37.91
C GLY A 673 2.56 -11.19 38.20
N VAL A 674 1.83 -10.90 39.27
CA VAL A 674 1.70 -9.54 39.80
C VAL A 674 3.02 -9.09 40.46
N ASP A 675 3.76 -10.03 41.06
CA ASP A 675 5.05 -9.78 41.72
C ASP A 675 6.11 -9.26 40.73
N ASP A 676 6.04 -9.68 39.46
CA ASP A 676 6.95 -9.24 38.38
C ASP A 676 6.83 -7.73 38.07
N VAL A 677 5.68 -7.13 38.41
CA VAL A 677 5.36 -5.72 38.14
C VAL A 677 5.26 -4.89 39.42
N GLN A 678 5.45 -5.50 40.59
CA GLN A 678 5.45 -4.83 41.87
C GLN A 678 6.77 -4.06 42.06
N PRO A 679 6.73 -2.73 42.28
CA PRO A 679 7.93 -1.96 42.57
C PRO A 679 8.45 -2.26 43.97
N GLY A 680 9.74 -2.58 44.09
CA GLY A 680 10.40 -2.71 45.39
C GLY A 680 10.51 -1.38 46.13
N GLU A 681 10.72 -1.41 47.45
CA GLU A 681 10.76 -0.22 48.31
C GLU A 681 11.82 0.81 47.86
N SER A 682 13.04 0.35 47.56
CA SER A 682 14.11 1.22 47.05
C SER A 682 13.74 1.93 45.75
N LEU A 683 12.93 1.29 44.89
CA LEU A 683 12.46 1.89 43.65
C LEU A 683 11.36 2.93 43.91
N ASN A 684 10.47 2.69 44.88
CA ASN A 684 9.43 3.64 45.28
C ASN A 684 10.02 4.91 45.91
N GLU A 685 11.03 4.78 46.77
CA GLU A 685 11.72 5.94 47.36
C GLU A 685 12.43 6.77 46.29
N LYS A 686 13.20 6.13 45.40
CA LYS A 686 13.87 6.80 44.29
C LYS A 686 12.88 7.46 43.34
N LYS A 687 11.79 6.76 42.99
CA LYS A 687 10.69 7.31 42.19
C LYS A 687 10.13 8.58 42.83
N GLY A 688 9.81 8.54 44.13
CA GLY A 688 9.27 9.69 44.86
C GLY A 688 10.21 10.90 44.79
N LYS A 689 11.52 10.67 45.00
CA LYS A 689 12.55 11.71 44.91
C LYS A 689 12.65 12.29 43.49
N THR A 690 12.78 11.46 42.46
CA THR A 690 12.92 11.90 41.07
C THR A 690 11.68 12.66 40.57
N ILE A 691 10.47 12.21 40.94
CA ILE A 691 9.24 12.91 40.59
C ILE A 691 9.15 14.27 41.30
N GLY A 692 9.49 14.30 42.60
CA GLY A 692 9.49 15.53 43.39
C GLY A 692 10.44 16.59 42.82
N GLU A 693 11.68 16.20 42.50
CA GLU A 693 12.68 17.07 41.87
C GLU A 693 12.20 17.61 40.52
N GLY A 694 11.64 16.76 39.67
CA GLY A 694 11.11 17.18 38.37
C GLY A 694 9.88 18.11 38.46
N TYR A 695 9.02 17.91 39.47
CA TYR A 695 7.90 18.81 39.73
C TYR A 695 8.39 20.18 40.20
N GLN A 696 9.38 20.20 41.10
CA GLN A 696 9.99 21.44 41.58
C GLN A 696 10.60 22.25 40.42
N GLU A 697 11.35 21.61 39.52
CA GLU A 697 11.89 22.26 38.32
C GLU A 697 10.77 22.85 37.43
N CYS A 698 9.66 22.11 37.25
CA CYS A 698 8.51 22.60 36.51
C CYS A 698 7.85 23.80 37.19
N HIS A 699 7.71 23.78 38.52
CA HIS A 699 7.14 24.89 39.28
C HIS A 699 8.00 26.16 39.19
N GLU A 700 9.33 26.02 39.22
CA GLU A 700 10.26 27.13 39.01
C GLU A 700 10.14 27.74 37.61
N LEU A 701 10.05 26.90 36.57
CA LEU A 701 9.82 27.36 35.20
C LEU A 701 8.49 28.11 35.06
N ILE A 702 7.43 27.62 35.70
CA ILE A 702 6.12 28.29 35.72
C ILE A 702 6.22 29.62 36.47
N ALA A 703 6.92 29.68 37.60
CA ALA A 703 7.12 30.92 38.36
C ALA A 703 7.90 31.96 37.56
N GLN A 704 8.96 31.56 36.84
CA GLN A 704 9.71 32.43 35.94
C GLN A 704 8.84 32.95 34.78
N TYR A 705 7.95 32.11 34.25
CA TYR A 705 7.00 32.51 33.23
C TYR A 705 5.99 33.54 33.75
N SER A 706 5.41 33.31 34.93
CA SER A 706 4.47 34.24 35.57
C SER A 706 5.12 35.60 35.91
N LYS A 707 6.41 35.61 36.27
CA LYS A 707 7.20 36.84 36.48
C LYS A 707 7.72 37.48 35.17
N GLY A 708 7.46 36.87 34.01
CA GLY A 708 7.95 37.35 32.71
C GLY A 708 9.46 37.20 32.47
N ALA A 709 10.19 36.53 33.38
CA ALA A 709 11.65 36.36 33.34
C ALA A 709 12.12 35.24 32.40
N LEU A 710 11.20 34.40 31.89
CA LEU A 710 11.55 33.28 31.01
C LEU A 710 12.03 33.77 29.64
N LYS A 711 13.30 33.48 29.31
CA LYS A 711 13.89 33.77 28.00
C LYS A 711 13.28 32.85 26.92
N PRO A 712 12.66 33.40 25.86
CA PRO A 712 12.07 32.61 24.78
C PRO A 712 13.17 31.89 23.97
N GLN A 713 12.88 30.67 23.52
CA GLN A 713 13.73 29.96 22.57
C GLN A 713 13.56 30.56 21.15
N PRO A 714 14.59 30.48 20.28
CA PRO A 714 14.50 30.98 18.91
C PRO A 714 13.27 30.42 18.18
N GLY A 715 12.47 31.29 17.57
CA GLY A 715 11.27 30.91 16.82
C GLY A 715 10.05 30.53 17.67
N CYS A 716 10.13 30.58 19.00
CA CYS A 716 9.04 30.23 19.91
C CYS A 716 8.55 31.44 20.71
N SER A 717 7.24 31.51 20.97
CA SER A 717 6.71 32.44 21.97
C SER A 717 7.15 32.02 23.39
N ARG A 718 7.05 32.92 24.38
CA ARG A 718 7.34 32.58 25.78
C ARG A 718 6.49 31.41 26.30
N ALA A 719 5.23 31.34 25.89
CA ALA A 719 4.33 30.25 26.26
C ALA A 719 4.72 28.93 25.58
N GLN A 720 5.09 28.95 24.30
CA GLN A 720 5.59 27.76 23.60
C GLN A 720 6.92 27.28 24.18
N THR A 721 7.80 28.22 24.56
CA THR A 721 9.07 27.91 25.22
C THR A 721 8.84 27.22 26.56
N LEU A 722 7.87 27.69 27.35
CA LEU A 722 7.49 27.04 28.61
C LEU A 722 7.02 25.59 28.36
N GLU A 723 6.11 25.39 27.41
CA GLU A 723 5.62 24.04 27.08
C GLU A 723 6.72 23.11 26.59
N ALA A 724 7.64 23.60 25.76
CA ALA A 724 8.77 22.83 25.26
C ALA A 724 9.73 22.42 26.40
N ARG A 725 10.08 23.35 27.30
CA ARG A 725 10.94 23.06 28.45
C ARG A 725 10.29 22.07 29.42
N ILE A 726 9.03 22.31 29.81
CA ILE A 726 8.30 21.40 30.71
C ILE A 726 8.19 20.00 30.09
N SER A 727 7.79 19.90 28.82
CA SER A 727 7.68 18.59 28.15
C SER A 727 9.03 17.88 28.08
N GLY A 728 10.13 18.63 27.87
CA GLY A 728 11.48 18.09 27.90
C GLY A 728 11.89 17.53 29.27
N VAL A 729 11.57 18.25 30.36
CA VAL A 729 11.82 17.80 31.74
C VAL A 729 11.02 16.53 32.05
N LEU A 730 9.72 16.52 31.75
CA LEU A 730 8.84 15.38 32.05
C LEU A 730 9.20 14.12 31.24
N ASN A 731 9.67 14.27 30.01
CA ASN A 731 10.16 13.13 29.21
C ASN A 731 11.46 12.55 29.80
N LYS A 732 12.43 13.42 30.16
CA LYS A 732 13.67 12.99 30.82
C LYS A 732 13.39 12.25 32.12
N LEU A 733 12.44 12.75 32.91
CA LEU A 733 12.03 12.17 34.19
C LEU A 733 11.53 10.73 34.00
N ARG A 734 10.68 10.48 33.00
CA ARG A 734 10.23 9.12 32.70
C ARG A 734 11.40 8.22 32.29
N ASP A 735 12.28 8.72 31.44
CA ASP A 735 13.40 7.92 30.92
C ASP A 735 14.40 7.56 32.04
N THR A 736 14.74 8.50 32.94
CA THR A 736 15.61 8.23 34.10
C THR A 736 14.97 7.24 35.08
N ALA A 737 13.68 7.43 35.38
CA ALA A 737 12.95 6.54 36.28
C ALA A 737 12.81 5.13 35.68
N GLY A 738 12.66 5.03 34.35
CA GLY A 738 12.64 3.78 33.60
C GLY A 738 14.00 3.07 33.60
N ASP A 739 15.10 3.79 33.38
CA ASP A 739 16.44 3.20 33.41
C ASP A 739 16.78 2.63 34.80
N HIS A 740 16.40 3.34 35.87
CA HIS A 740 16.53 2.85 37.25
C HIS A 740 15.67 1.60 37.51
N CYS A 741 14.47 1.52 36.95
CA CYS A 741 13.65 0.30 37.02
C CYS A 741 14.39 -0.88 36.39
N MET A 742 14.85 -0.71 35.15
CA MET A 742 15.49 -1.78 34.38
C MET A 742 16.79 -2.29 35.04
N SER A 743 17.53 -1.43 35.76
CA SER A 743 18.71 -1.86 36.52
C SER A 743 18.39 -2.59 37.83
N THR A 744 17.19 -2.39 38.38
CA THR A 744 16.79 -2.93 39.69
C THR A 744 16.05 -4.27 39.56
N LEU A 745 15.34 -4.48 38.45
CA LEU A 745 14.60 -5.72 38.22
C LEU A 745 15.51 -6.94 38.18
N HIS A 746 15.06 -8.03 38.80
CA HIS A 746 15.78 -9.30 38.79
C HIS A 746 15.87 -9.86 37.36
N TRP A 747 17.00 -10.48 37.01
CA TRP A 747 17.25 -11.00 35.67
C TRP A 747 16.29 -12.13 35.23
N ARG A 748 15.65 -12.83 36.17
CA ARG A 748 14.59 -13.83 35.90
C ARG A 748 13.20 -13.24 35.67
N ASN A 749 13.03 -11.93 35.82
CA ASN A 749 11.73 -11.30 35.70
C ASN A 749 11.17 -11.49 34.27
N SER A 750 9.94 -12.00 34.16
CA SER A 750 9.36 -12.42 32.88
C SER A 750 9.20 -11.27 31.86
N PRO A 751 8.65 -10.08 32.20
CA PRO A 751 8.59 -8.94 31.29
C PRO A 751 9.98 -8.45 30.87
N LEU A 752 10.98 -8.52 31.75
CA LEU A 752 12.36 -8.16 31.42
C LEU A 752 12.91 -9.09 30.34
N ILE A 753 12.75 -10.40 30.51
CA ILE A 753 13.15 -11.40 29.51
C ILE A 753 12.45 -11.16 28.18
N MET A 754 11.12 -10.96 28.17
CA MET A 754 10.36 -10.70 26.94
C MET A 754 10.84 -9.45 26.19
N SER A 755 11.17 -8.38 26.94
CA SER A 755 11.71 -7.14 26.38
C SER A 755 13.15 -7.31 25.85
N GLN A 756 13.97 -8.12 26.51
CA GLN A 756 15.36 -8.41 26.13
C GLN A 756 15.44 -9.30 24.90
N CYS A 757 14.68 -10.41 24.85
CA CYS A 757 14.63 -11.30 23.70
C CYS A 757 13.90 -10.66 22.50
N GLY A 758 13.02 -9.68 22.77
CA GLY A 758 12.26 -8.95 21.76
C GLY A 758 10.98 -9.67 21.32
N SER A 759 10.43 -10.59 22.13
CA SER A 759 9.19 -11.29 21.83
C SER A 759 7.99 -10.33 21.82
N LYS A 760 7.71 -9.70 22.97
CA LYS A 760 6.66 -8.69 23.13
C LYS A 760 7.01 -7.73 24.27
N GLY A 761 6.62 -6.47 24.08
CA GLY A 761 6.91 -5.40 25.05
C GLY A 761 8.25 -4.70 24.82
N SER A 762 8.39 -3.55 25.47
CA SER A 762 9.59 -2.72 25.44
C SER A 762 9.95 -2.27 26.85
N PRO A 763 11.18 -1.74 27.07
CA PRO A 763 11.54 -1.15 28.37
C PRO A 763 10.56 -0.08 28.84
N ILE A 764 9.96 0.66 27.89
CA ILE A 764 8.95 1.68 28.19
C ILE A 764 7.68 1.03 28.76
N ASN A 765 7.20 -0.08 28.20
CA ASN A 765 6.02 -0.77 28.71
C ASN A 765 6.22 -1.23 30.17
N ILE A 766 7.39 -1.79 30.48
CA ILE A 766 7.75 -2.21 31.83
C ILE A 766 7.78 -0.99 32.76
N SER A 767 8.43 0.10 32.34
CA SER A 767 8.48 1.34 33.12
C SER A 767 7.08 1.91 33.40
N GLN A 768 6.14 1.80 32.46
CA GLN A 768 4.75 2.28 32.66
C GLN A 768 3.95 1.42 33.63
N MET A 769 4.20 0.11 33.63
CA MET A 769 3.53 -0.83 34.55
C MET A 769 4.07 -0.70 35.97
N VAL A 770 5.39 -0.55 36.13
CA VAL A 770 6.07 -0.57 37.43
C VAL A 770 6.22 0.83 38.04
N VAL A 771 6.75 1.80 37.28
CA VAL A 771 7.20 3.10 37.82
C VAL A 771 6.19 4.22 37.61
N CYS A 772 6.00 4.69 36.37
CA CYS A 772 5.05 5.75 36.06
C CYS A 772 4.65 5.72 34.59
N VAL A 773 3.38 6.06 34.29
CA VAL A 773 2.88 6.08 32.91
C VAL A 773 3.48 7.25 32.10
N GLY A 774 3.67 8.41 32.73
CA GLY A 774 4.29 9.59 32.14
C GLY A 774 3.31 10.57 31.49
N GLN A 775 3.84 11.53 30.71
CA GLN A 775 3.06 12.59 30.09
C GLN A 775 2.12 12.07 28.97
N GLN A 776 0.82 12.32 29.12
CA GLN A 776 -0.16 12.07 28.06
C GLN A 776 -0.20 13.27 27.11
N SER A 777 0.13 13.02 25.83
CA SER A 777 0.13 14.05 24.80
C SER A 777 -1.10 13.90 23.92
N VAL A 778 -1.79 15.02 23.63
CA VAL A 778 -2.95 15.09 22.75
C VAL A 778 -2.66 16.05 21.60
N GLY A 779 -2.75 15.59 20.35
CA GLY A 779 -2.46 16.42 19.18
C GLY A 779 -1.03 16.99 19.15
N GLY A 780 -0.06 16.25 19.70
CA GLY A 780 1.35 16.64 19.77
C GLY A 780 1.68 17.70 20.84
N ARG A 781 0.74 18.02 21.73
CA ARG A 781 0.92 18.96 22.85
C ARG A 781 0.43 18.32 24.16
N ARG A 782 0.73 18.95 25.30
CA ARG A 782 0.10 18.59 26.59
C ARG A 782 -1.41 18.86 26.55
N ALA A 783 -2.15 18.28 27.50
CA ALA A 783 -3.62 18.32 27.49
C ALA A 783 -4.16 19.77 27.28
N PRO A 784 -4.97 20.00 26.23
CA PRO A 784 -5.52 21.33 25.95
C PRO A 784 -6.56 21.73 27.01
N ASN A 785 -6.84 23.03 27.12
CA ASN A 785 -7.90 23.52 27.99
C ASN A 785 -9.26 23.12 27.40
N GLY A 786 -9.99 22.22 28.06
CA GLY A 786 -11.36 21.86 27.71
C GLY A 786 -12.41 22.78 28.32
N PHE A 787 -12.02 23.56 29.33
CA PHE A 787 -12.84 24.56 30.03
C PHE A 787 -12.16 25.94 29.97
N ILE A 788 -12.84 26.97 30.48
CA ILE A 788 -12.34 28.34 30.55
C ILE A 788 -10.99 28.37 31.28
N ASP A 789 -9.90 28.57 30.52
CA ASP A 789 -8.52 28.64 30.97
C ASP A 789 -8.02 27.49 31.88
N ARG A 790 -8.65 26.31 31.78
CA ARG A 790 -8.24 25.11 32.51
C ARG A 790 -8.61 23.82 31.78
N THR A 791 -7.95 22.74 32.13
CA THR A 791 -8.16 21.41 31.54
C THR A 791 -9.39 20.70 32.13
N LEU A 792 -9.53 20.70 33.46
CA LEU A 792 -10.64 20.12 34.21
C LEU A 792 -11.09 21.05 35.34
N PRO A 793 -12.35 20.97 35.81
CA PRO A 793 -12.85 21.78 36.92
C PRO A 793 -12.13 21.56 38.25
N HIS A 794 -11.50 20.40 38.42
CA HIS A 794 -10.71 20.02 39.62
C HIS A 794 -9.41 20.82 39.77
N PHE A 795 -8.96 21.51 38.72
CA PHE A 795 -7.74 22.32 38.77
C PHE A 795 -8.08 23.82 38.80
N PRO A 796 -7.22 24.64 39.44
CA PRO A 796 -7.35 26.09 39.40
C PRO A 796 -7.31 26.65 37.98
N ILE A 797 -7.99 27.78 37.78
CA ILE A 797 -7.95 28.54 36.52
C ILE A 797 -6.50 28.95 36.23
N ASN A 798 -6.09 28.89 34.96
CA ASN A 798 -4.72 29.18 34.50
C ASN A 798 -3.61 28.26 35.05
N SER A 799 -3.95 27.13 35.66
CA SER A 799 -2.95 26.17 36.12
C SER A 799 -2.21 25.50 34.96
N LYS A 800 -0.87 25.58 34.98
CA LYS A 800 0.04 24.97 33.99
C LYS A 800 0.90 23.83 34.57
N THR A 801 0.59 23.40 35.80
CA THR A 801 1.35 22.37 36.51
C THR A 801 1.32 21.03 35.76
N PRO A 802 2.31 20.14 35.97
CA PRO A 802 2.36 18.84 35.32
C PRO A 802 1.05 18.04 35.45
N ALA A 803 0.55 17.87 36.67
CA ALA A 803 -0.68 17.13 36.96
C ALA A 803 -1.93 17.75 36.30
N ALA A 804 -2.04 19.08 36.29
CA ALA A 804 -3.19 19.76 35.66
C ALA A 804 -3.20 19.59 34.13
N LYS A 805 -2.10 19.17 33.52
CA LYS A 805 -1.91 19.12 32.07
C LYS A 805 -1.59 17.70 31.56
N GLY A 806 -2.00 16.69 32.32
CA GLY A 806 -1.97 15.30 31.87
C GLY A 806 -0.68 14.54 32.12
N PHE A 807 0.17 14.97 33.06
CA PHE A 807 1.24 14.11 33.55
C PHE A 807 0.69 13.09 34.55
N VAL A 808 0.94 11.80 34.28
CA VAL A 808 0.50 10.69 35.12
C VAL A 808 1.70 10.15 35.89
N ALA A 809 1.74 10.42 37.19
CA ALA A 809 2.83 10.05 38.08
C ALA A 809 2.71 8.60 38.58
N ASN A 810 1.49 8.09 38.62
CA ASN A 810 1.20 6.71 38.99
C ASN A 810 1.52 5.72 37.87
N SER A 811 1.80 4.46 38.24
CA SER A 811 1.92 3.35 37.33
C SER A 811 0.60 2.58 37.23
N PHE A 812 0.51 1.64 36.29
CA PHE A 812 -0.65 0.74 36.23
C PHE A 812 -0.76 -0.15 37.45
N TYR A 813 0.36 -0.52 38.09
CA TYR A 813 0.37 -1.28 39.34
C TYR A 813 -0.19 -0.47 40.51
N THR A 814 0.27 0.78 40.69
CA THR A 814 -0.20 1.63 41.81
C THR A 814 -1.67 2.06 41.64
N GLY A 815 -2.17 2.10 40.40
CA GLY A 815 -3.50 2.58 40.06
C GLY A 815 -3.52 4.08 39.77
N LEU A 816 -4.37 4.47 38.80
CA LEU A 816 -4.49 5.87 38.36
C LEU A 816 -5.53 6.61 39.19
N THR A 817 -5.26 7.88 39.51
CA THR A 817 -6.28 8.77 40.08
C THR A 817 -7.34 9.14 39.03
N ALA A 818 -8.50 9.64 39.46
CA ALA A 818 -9.60 9.95 38.54
C ALA A 818 -9.21 10.98 37.44
N THR A 819 -8.43 12.00 37.78
CA THR A 819 -7.95 13.01 36.81
C THR A 819 -6.91 12.42 35.86
N GLU A 820 -5.97 11.61 36.36
CA GLU A 820 -4.98 10.89 35.55
C GLU A 820 -5.64 9.90 34.58
N PHE A 821 -6.63 9.14 35.05
CA PHE A 821 -7.40 8.19 34.25
C PHE A 821 -8.11 8.90 33.09
N PHE A 822 -8.70 10.06 33.34
CA PHE A 822 -9.33 10.86 32.28
C PHE A 822 -8.31 11.31 31.22
N PHE A 823 -7.17 11.86 31.63
CA PHE A 823 -6.12 12.27 30.70
C PHE A 823 -5.51 11.10 29.91
N HIS A 824 -5.34 9.95 30.56
CA HIS A 824 -4.89 8.73 29.89
C HIS A 824 -5.89 8.26 28.84
N THR A 825 -7.19 8.28 29.18
CA THR A 825 -8.28 7.92 28.26
C THR A 825 -8.34 8.86 27.06
N MET A 826 -8.08 10.16 27.24
CA MET A 826 -8.00 11.12 26.13
C MET A 826 -6.90 10.74 25.13
N GLY A 827 -5.69 10.45 25.62
CA GLY A 827 -4.56 10.02 24.78
C GLY A 827 -4.84 8.68 24.08
N GLY A 828 -5.44 7.72 24.78
CA GLY A 828 -5.83 6.42 24.21
C GLY A 828 -6.88 6.55 23.10
N ARG A 829 -7.90 7.41 23.28
CA ARG A 829 -8.97 7.61 22.29
C ARG A 829 -8.46 8.28 21.02
N GLU A 830 -7.50 9.21 21.12
CA GLU A 830 -6.85 9.79 19.94
C GLU A 830 -6.21 8.70 19.08
N GLY A 831 -5.41 7.81 19.68
CA GLY A 831 -4.79 6.68 18.95
C GLY A 831 -5.79 5.76 18.25
N LEU A 832 -6.90 5.43 18.93
CA LEU A 832 -7.98 4.61 18.37
C LEU A 832 -8.65 5.26 17.16
N VAL A 833 -9.00 6.55 17.26
CA VAL A 833 -9.63 7.29 16.16
C VAL A 833 -8.66 7.47 14.99
N ASP A 834 -7.40 7.76 15.28
CA ASP A 834 -6.33 7.94 14.29
C ASP A 834 -6.24 6.71 13.37
N THR A 835 -6.31 5.51 13.95
CA THR A 835 -6.28 4.24 13.19
C THR A 835 -7.49 4.08 12.28
N ALA A 836 -8.69 4.37 12.78
CA ALA A 836 -9.92 4.25 11.98
C ALA A 836 -9.91 5.19 10.76
N VAL A 837 -9.49 6.45 10.96
CA VAL A 837 -9.47 7.47 9.89
C VAL A 837 -8.35 7.21 8.90
N LYS A 838 -7.12 6.98 9.36
CA LYS A 838 -5.95 6.85 8.49
C LYS A 838 -5.98 5.59 7.63
N THR A 839 -6.63 4.51 8.08
CA THR A 839 -6.78 3.29 7.28
C THR A 839 -7.51 3.56 5.95
N ALA A 840 -8.55 4.39 5.97
CA ALA A 840 -9.30 4.74 4.75
C ALA A 840 -8.46 5.61 3.80
N GLU A 841 -7.73 6.60 4.33
CA GLU A 841 -6.91 7.51 3.54
C GLU A 841 -5.73 6.81 2.87
N THR A 842 -5.02 5.96 3.62
CA THR A 842 -3.86 5.20 3.15
C THR A 842 -4.26 4.14 2.13
N GLY A 843 -5.40 3.46 2.31
CA GLY A 843 -5.96 2.54 1.32
C GLY A 843 -6.32 3.24 0.00
N TYR A 844 -6.88 4.45 0.07
CA TYR A 844 -7.14 5.26 -1.13
C TYR A 844 -5.86 5.69 -1.83
N MET A 845 -4.84 6.11 -1.07
CA MET A 845 -3.52 6.49 -1.60
C MET A 845 -2.85 5.31 -2.31
N SER A 846 -2.77 4.14 -1.66
CA SER A 846 -2.19 2.92 -2.22
C SER A 846 -2.88 2.52 -3.54
N ARG A 847 -4.21 2.57 -3.58
CA ARG A 847 -4.98 2.30 -4.81
C ARG A 847 -4.63 3.27 -5.96
N ARG A 848 -4.41 4.55 -5.65
CA ARG A 848 -4.04 5.55 -6.67
C ARG A 848 -2.63 5.30 -7.21
N LEU A 849 -1.69 4.95 -6.33
CA LEU A 849 -0.33 4.58 -6.71
C LEU A 849 -0.34 3.34 -7.61
N MET A 850 -1.09 2.30 -7.23
CA MET A 850 -1.22 1.09 -8.04
C MET A 850 -1.72 1.42 -9.46
N LYS A 851 -2.76 2.24 -9.58
CA LYS A 851 -3.29 2.64 -10.90
C LYS A 851 -2.34 3.51 -11.73
N GLY A 852 -1.39 4.19 -11.10
CA GLY A 852 -0.37 4.97 -11.80
C GLY A 852 0.83 4.14 -12.24
N LEU A 853 1.09 3.00 -11.61
CA LEU A 853 2.32 2.21 -11.79
C LEU A 853 2.08 0.76 -12.26
N GLU A 854 0.82 0.30 -12.37
CA GLU A 854 0.51 -1.11 -12.70
C GLU A 854 1.07 -1.59 -14.04
N ASP A 855 1.23 -0.68 -15.00
CA ASP A 855 1.70 -1.00 -16.36
C ASP A 855 3.23 -1.05 -16.50
N LEU A 856 4.00 -0.71 -15.45
CA LEU A 856 5.46 -0.66 -15.52
C LEU A 856 6.07 -2.04 -15.24
N SER A 857 6.85 -2.51 -16.20
CA SER A 857 7.57 -3.79 -16.14
C SER A 857 8.98 -3.68 -16.71
N VAL A 858 9.85 -4.60 -16.29
CA VAL A 858 11.20 -4.76 -16.85
C VAL A 858 11.12 -5.59 -18.13
N PHE A 859 11.70 -5.11 -19.21
CA PHE A 859 11.76 -5.81 -20.49
C PHE A 859 13.07 -6.62 -20.60
N TYR A 860 13.14 -7.54 -21.56
CA TYR A 860 14.31 -8.40 -21.78
C TYR A 860 15.61 -7.64 -22.09
N ASP A 861 15.52 -6.40 -22.56
CA ASP A 861 16.64 -5.49 -22.78
C ASP A 861 17.03 -4.72 -21.51
N GLN A 862 16.54 -5.12 -20.33
CA GLN A 862 16.76 -4.52 -19.02
C GLN A 862 16.20 -3.08 -18.86
N THR A 863 15.41 -2.61 -19.82
CA THR A 863 14.73 -1.32 -19.73
C THR A 863 13.40 -1.43 -19.00
N VAL A 864 13.00 -0.38 -18.29
CA VAL A 864 11.67 -0.27 -17.68
C VAL A 864 10.78 0.53 -18.61
N ARG A 865 9.69 -0.08 -19.07
CA ARG A 865 8.75 0.56 -20.01
C ARG A 865 7.32 0.53 -19.49
N ASN A 866 6.52 1.47 -19.98
CA ASN A 866 5.07 1.48 -19.81
C ASN A 866 4.38 0.65 -20.90
N ALA A 867 3.06 0.47 -20.79
CA ALA A 867 2.25 -0.28 -21.77
C ALA A 867 2.29 0.30 -23.19
N SER A 868 2.59 1.60 -23.36
CA SER A 868 2.75 2.24 -24.67
C SER A 868 4.13 2.02 -25.30
N GLY A 869 5.05 1.34 -24.60
CA GLY A 869 6.44 1.13 -25.03
C GLY A 869 7.38 2.31 -24.76
N GLY A 870 6.91 3.34 -24.05
CA GLY A 870 7.72 4.47 -23.60
C GLY A 870 8.67 4.04 -22.47
N ILE A 871 9.96 4.33 -22.63
CA ILE A 871 10.99 4.04 -21.64
C ILE A 871 10.88 5.04 -20.49
N VAL A 872 10.80 4.51 -19.26
CA VAL A 872 10.80 5.30 -18.01
C VAL A 872 12.19 5.29 -17.38
N GLN A 873 12.86 4.13 -17.39
CA GLN A 873 14.26 3.97 -16.95
C GLN A 873 15.00 3.10 -17.95
N PHE A 874 16.24 3.45 -18.27
CA PHE A 874 17.09 2.63 -19.14
C PHE A 874 17.60 1.38 -18.43
N VAL A 875 17.87 1.50 -17.13
CA VAL A 875 18.23 0.40 -16.24
C VAL A 875 17.40 0.59 -14.97
N TYR A 876 16.81 -0.50 -14.46
CA TYR A 876 16.03 -0.43 -13.23
C TYR A 876 16.89 0.08 -12.07
N GLY A 877 16.45 1.14 -11.39
CA GLY A 877 17.15 1.67 -10.21
C GLY A 877 18.58 2.20 -10.45
N ASP A 878 18.96 2.43 -11.71
CA ASP A 878 20.33 2.75 -12.17
C ASP A 878 21.40 1.68 -11.87
N ASP A 879 21.05 0.57 -11.20
CA ASP A 879 21.96 -0.54 -10.88
C ASP A 879 21.52 -1.89 -11.46
N GLY A 880 20.27 -2.02 -11.90
CA GLY A 880 19.70 -3.23 -12.51
C GLY A 880 19.42 -4.35 -11.50
N MET A 881 19.41 -4.04 -10.20
CA MET A 881 19.41 -5.07 -9.15
C MET A 881 18.03 -5.27 -8.50
N ASP A 882 17.78 -6.48 -8.01
CA ASP A 882 16.57 -6.84 -7.29
C ASP A 882 16.65 -6.47 -5.79
N PRO A 883 15.78 -5.57 -5.28
CA PRO A 883 15.75 -5.19 -3.87
C PRO A 883 15.52 -6.35 -2.90
N VAL A 884 14.86 -7.44 -3.35
CA VAL A 884 14.57 -8.62 -2.51
C VAL A 884 15.87 -9.36 -2.16
N LYS A 885 16.84 -9.39 -3.07
CA LYS A 885 18.05 -10.21 -2.99
C LYS A 885 19.24 -9.46 -2.36
N MET A 886 19.02 -8.23 -1.87
CA MET A 886 20.05 -7.39 -1.26
C MET A 886 20.55 -7.92 0.08
N GLU A 887 21.87 -7.88 0.30
CA GLU A 887 22.50 -8.42 1.51
C GLU A 887 23.02 -7.36 2.46
N GLY A 888 23.67 -6.32 1.91
CA GLY A 888 24.44 -5.36 2.69
C GLY A 888 23.60 -4.21 3.22
N LYS A 889 24.12 -3.56 4.27
CA LYS A 889 23.55 -2.31 4.81
C LYS A 889 23.61 -1.22 3.74
N GLY A 890 22.54 -0.42 3.65
CA GLY A 890 22.45 0.68 2.69
C GLY A 890 22.17 0.27 1.24
N GLY A 891 21.68 -0.95 1.00
CA GLY A 891 21.32 -1.43 -0.34
C GLY A 891 22.49 -1.99 -1.14
N ASN A 892 23.59 -2.38 -0.48
CA ASN A 892 24.70 -3.03 -1.18
C ASN A 892 24.31 -4.47 -1.59
N PRO A 893 24.73 -4.94 -2.78
CA PRO A 893 24.34 -6.26 -3.27
C PRO A 893 24.91 -7.38 -2.40
N LEU A 894 26.16 -7.28 -1.93
CA LEU A 894 26.82 -8.33 -1.14
C LEU A 894 27.24 -7.84 0.25
N ASN A 895 27.23 -8.76 1.22
CA ASN A 895 27.95 -8.60 2.48
C ASN A 895 29.30 -9.34 2.39
N LEU A 896 30.35 -8.60 2.00
CA LEU A 896 31.68 -9.16 1.72
C LEU A 896 32.33 -9.79 2.96
N ASP A 897 32.16 -9.20 4.15
CA ASP A 897 32.72 -9.75 5.40
C ASP A 897 32.12 -11.12 5.72
N GLN A 898 30.80 -11.26 5.63
CA GLN A 898 30.13 -12.52 5.90
C GLN A 898 30.43 -13.58 4.84
N LEU A 899 30.48 -13.17 3.57
CA LEU A 899 30.83 -14.06 2.48
C LEU A 899 32.26 -14.58 2.63
N PHE A 900 33.20 -13.72 3.03
CA PHE A 900 34.57 -14.12 3.30
C PHE A 900 34.64 -15.13 4.46
N MET A 901 33.93 -14.89 5.57
CA MET A 901 33.83 -15.86 6.68
C MET A 901 33.33 -17.23 6.21
N LYS A 902 32.31 -17.27 5.34
CA LYS A 902 31.80 -18.52 4.75
C LYS A 902 32.88 -19.25 3.94
N VAL A 903 33.62 -18.52 3.10
CA VAL A 903 34.67 -19.12 2.26
C VAL A 903 35.81 -19.67 3.12
N MET A 904 36.25 -18.91 4.13
CA MET A 904 37.27 -19.36 5.09
C MET A 904 36.84 -20.64 5.82
N ALA A 905 35.56 -20.77 6.14
CA ALA A 905 35.02 -21.96 6.79
C ALA A 905 34.85 -23.15 5.84
N THR A 906 34.47 -22.91 4.59
CA THR A 906 34.24 -23.95 3.56
C THR A 906 35.56 -24.50 3.01
N CYS A 907 36.56 -23.63 2.85
CA CYS A 907 37.91 -23.97 2.44
C CYS A 907 38.87 -23.67 3.59
N PRO A 908 38.89 -24.49 4.66
CA PRO A 908 39.86 -24.30 5.74
C PRO A 908 41.27 -24.45 5.16
N GLN A 909 42.18 -23.62 5.63
CA GLN A 909 43.58 -23.67 5.20
C GLN A 909 44.18 -25.00 5.67
N ARG A 910 44.62 -25.84 4.73
CA ARG A 910 45.33 -27.09 5.00
C ARG A 910 46.80 -26.84 4.69
N GLY A 911 47.64 -26.71 5.72
CA GLY A 911 49.07 -26.38 5.57
C GLY A 911 49.38 -24.87 5.66
N HIS A 912 50.64 -24.49 5.39
CA HIS A 912 51.18 -23.13 5.57
C HIS A 912 51.12 -22.24 4.31
N GLU A 913 50.39 -22.64 3.27
CA GLU A 913 50.34 -21.87 2.03
C GLU A 913 49.51 -20.58 2.19
N THR A 914 50.20 -19.45 2.26
CA THR A 914 49.64 -18.09 2.24
C THR A 914 50.16 -17.33 1.02
N LEU A 915 49.32 -16.49 0.43
CA LEU A 915 49.71 -15.62 -0.68
C LEU A 915 50.40 -14.35 -0.19
N SER A 916 51.35 -13.84 -0.98
CA SER A 916 51.92 -12.51 -0.76
C SER A 916 50.89 -11.40 -1.08
N PRO A 917 51.00 -10.22 -0.46
CA PRO A 917 50.18 -9.04 -0.78
C PRO A 917 50.07 -8.73 -2.29
N GLU A 918 51.18 -8.90 -3.00
CA GLU A 918 51.27 -8.65 -4.44
C GLU A 918 50.52 -9.70 -5.25
N ALA A 919 50.67 -10.98 -4.91
CA ALA A 919 49.97 -12.07 -5.57
C ALA A 919 48.44 -11.97 -5.37
N ILE A 920 47.99 -11.53 -4.18
CA ILE A 920 46.56 -11.26 -3.92
C ILE A 920 46.04 -10.16 -4.84
N SER A 921 46.82 -9.09 -5.03
CA SER A 921 46.46 -7.96 -5.88
C SER A 921 46.45 -8.34 -7.37
N GLN A 922 47.41 -9.14 -7.82
CA GLN A 922 47.48 -9.67 -9.19
C GLN A 922 46.25 -10.54 -9.50
N MET A 923 45.97 -11.55 -8.66
CA MET A 923 44.80 -12.42 -8.86
C MET A 923 43.48 -11.66 -8.90
N LEU A 924 43.35 -10.58 -8.11
CA LEU A 924 42.18 -9.71 -8.15
C LEU A 924 42.09 -8.95 -9.49
N ASN A 925 43.19 -8.32 -9.92
CA ASN A 925 43.22 -7.54 -11.16
C ASN A 925 42.96 -8.41 -12.38
N ASP A 926 43.55 -9.60 -12.44
CA ASP A 926 43.33 -10.59 -13.51
C ASP A 926 41.84 -10.91 -13.61
N LYS A 927 41.20 -11.30 -12.50
CA LYS A 927 39.77 -11.60 -12.45
C LYS A 927 38.86 -10.41 -12.77
N LEU A 928 39.24 -9.19 -12.40
CA LEU A 928 38.45 -7.98 -12.69
C LEU A 928 38.56 -7.52 -14.14
N SER A 929 39.69 -7.80 -14.80
CA SER A 929 39.94 -7.49 -16.21
C SER A 929 39.15 -8.38 -17.17
N GLU A 930 38.83 -9.62 -16.77
CA GLU A 930 37.95 -10.53 -17.52
C GLU A 930 36.48 -10.07 -17.57
N GLN A 931 36.09 -9.06 -16.77
CA GLN A 931 34.70 -8.66 -16.53
C GLN A 931 34.39 -7.30 -17.16
N ASP A 932 34.19 -7.25 -18.48
CA ASP A 932 33.90 -6.00 -19.20
C ASP A 932 32.45 -5.51 -19.03
N PRO A 933 32.21 -4.21 -18.70
CA PRO A 933 30.85 -3.68 -18.46
C PRO A 933 29.92 -3.73 -19.68
N SER A 934 30.49 -3.58 -20.88
CA SER A 934 29.76 -3.50 -22.16
C SER A 934 29.17 -4.84 -22.61
N ALA A 935 29.65 -5.97 -22.06
CA ALA A 935 29.17 -7.32 -22.34
C ALA A 935 28.24 -7.89 -21.25
N GLY A 936 27.74 -7.04 -20.33
CA GLY A 936 26.96 -7.48 -19.17
C GLY A 936 27.81 -7.87 -17.96
N GLY A 937 29.06 -7.38 -17.89
CA GLY A 937 29.96 -7.56 -16.75
C GLY A 937 29.59 -6.70 -15.53
N CYS A 938 30.43 -6.77 -14.50
CA CYS A 938 30.21 -6.09 -13.23
C CYS A 938 30.30 -4.55 -13.33
N SER A 939 29.49 -3.83 -12.53
CA SER A 939 29.56 -2.37 -12.46
C SER A 939 30.87 -1.87 -11.85
N ASP A 940 31.36 -0.70 -12.29
CA ASP A 940 32.61 -0.12 -11.79
C ASP A 940 32.59 0.09 -10.27
N ARG A 941 31.46 0.52 -9.73
CA ARG A 941 31.25 0.66 -8.29
C ARG A 941 31.40 -0.66 -7.53
N PHE A 942 30.99 -1.78 -8.12
CA PHE A 942 31.20 -3.10 -7.52
C PHE A 942 32.68 -3.50 -7.52
N LYS A 943 33.39 -3.21 -8.62
CA LYS A 943 34.85 -3.42 -8.71
C LYS A 943 35.57 -2.62 -7.64
N GLU A 944 35.23 -1.34 -7.47
CA GLU A 944 35.79 -0.48 -6.41
C GLU A 944 35.54 -1.02 -5.01
N LEU A 945 34.32 -1.51 -4.73
CA LEU A 945 33.98 -2.11 -3.44
C LEU A 945 34.83 -3.35 -3.14
N LEU A 946 35.02 -4.22 -4.14
CA LEU A 946 35.82 -5.43 -4.01
C LEU A 946 37.31 -5.09 -3.81
N THR A 947 37.85 -4.16 -4.60
CA THR A 947 39.23 -3.67 -4.47
C THR A 947 39.47 -3.03 -3.11
N LYS A 948 38.53 -2.23 -2.61
CA LYS A 948 38.63 -1.62 -1.27
C LYS A 948 38.62 -2.69 -0.17
N PHE A 949 37.77 -3.71 -0.31
CA PHE A 949 37.69 -4.80 0.66
C PHE A 949 38.98 -5.63 0.71
N VAL A 950 39.47 -6.08 -0.44
CA VAL A 950 40.72 -6.84 -0.55
C VAL A 950 41.91 -6.00 -0.10
N GLY A 951 41.94 -4.71 -0.46
CA GLY A 951 42.97 -3.77 -0.01
C GLY A 951 42.99 -3.60 1.52
N ASN A 952 41.84 -3.59 2.19
CA ASN A 952 41.79 -3.58 3.65
C ASN A 952 42.32 -4.88 4.27
N ARG A 953 42.08 -6.03 3.63
CA ARG A 953 42.63 -7.32 4.08
C ARG A 953 44.14 -7.40 3.89
N ILE A 954 44.66 -6.85 2.79
CA ILE A 954 46.11 -6.72 2.57
C ILE A 954 46.74 -5.83 3.64
N LYS A 955 46.12 -4.68 3.98
CA LYS A 955 46.60 -3.82 5.08
C LYS A 955 46.62 -4.56 6.41
N MET A 956 45.60 -5.36 6.70
CA MET A 956 45.56 -6.19 7.91
C MET A 956 46.70 -7.19 7.93
N LEU A 957 46.95 -7.88 6.81
CA LEU A 957 48.06 -8.83 6.67
C LEU A 957 49.43 -8.16 6.87
N ARG A 958 49.68 -7.01 6.24
CA ARG A 958 50.91 -6.22 6.45
C ARG A 958 51.08 -5.77 7.90
N ASN A 959 50.00 -5.28 8.54
CA ASN A 959 50.03 -4.86 9.94
C ASN A 959 50.34 -6.03 10.88
N THR A 960 49.74 -7.21 10.65
CA THR A 960 50.04 -8.42 11.44
C THR A 960 51.50 -8.84 11.28
N ARG A 961 52.02 -8.84 10.05
CA ARG A 961 53.43 -9.21 9.78
C ARG A 961 54.41 -8.21 10.41
N ARG A 962 54.13 -6.90 10.30
CA ARG A 962 54.88 -5.85 10.99
C ARG A 962 54.86 -6.03 12.52
N ALA A 963 53.70 -6.35 13.09
CA ALA A 963 53.58 -6.58 14.53
C ALA A 963 54.34 -7.82 15.02
N LEU A 964 54.54 -8.81 14.16
CA LEU A 964 55.31 -10.03 14.44
C LEU A 964 56.78 -9.94 13.98
N HIS A 965 57.26 -8.75 13.59
CA HIS A 965 58.62 -8.52 13.06
C HIS A 965 58.98 -9.39 11.84
N LEU A 966 57.99 -9.77 11.03
CA LEU A 966 58.17 -10.49 9.76
C LEU A 966 58.23 -9.49 8.60
N ASP A 967 58.88 -9.89 7.49
CA ASP A 967 58.90 -9.10 6.26
C ASP A 967 57.47 -8.84 5.75
N GLU A 968 57.14 -7.57 5.46
CA GLU A 968 55.79 -7.16 5.08
C GLU A 968 55.32 -7.75 3.75
N ASP A 969 56.24 -7.95 2.80
CA ASP A 969 55.92 -8.32 1.41
C ASP A 969 56.44 -9.72 1.02
N HIS A 970 57.45 -10.26 1.71
CA HIS A 970 57.96 -11.62 1.44
C HIS A 970 57.28 -12.69 2.30
N VAL A 971 56.72 -13.73 1.67
CA VAL A 971 56.16 -14.92 2.34
C VAL A 971 57.12 -16.09 2.11
N GLY A 972 57.84 -16.51 3.15
CA GLY A 972 58.79 -17.63 3.07
C GLY A 972 58.05 -18.98 2.95
N ARG A 973 58.34 -19.76 1.91
CA ARG A 973 57.81 -21.14 1.79
C ARG A 973 58.62 -22.19 2.58
N LYS A 974 59.73 -21.79 3.22
CA LYS A 974 60.74 -22.73 3.78
C LYS A 974 61.07 -22.55 5.26
N ASP A 975 60.71 -21.43 5.89
CA ASP A 975 61.02 -21.21 7.30
C ASP A 975 59.76 -21.46 8.15
N SER A 976 59.63 -22.68 8.66
CA SER A 976 58.58 -23.09 9.59
C SER A 976 58.75 -22.44 10.97
N SER A 977 58.85 -21.11 11.03
CA SER A 977 58.87 -20.36 12.29
C SER A 977 57.46 -20.32 12.88
N ILE A 978 57.37 -20.31 14.21
CA ILE A 978 56.08 -20.27 14.93
C ILE A 978 55.36 -18.97 14.57
N GLU A 979 56.10 -17.88 14.41
CA GLU A 979 55.64 -16.55 14.05
C GLU A 979 54.97 -16.52 12.67
N GLU A 980 55.53 -17.18 11.65
CA GLU A 980 54.89 -17.30 10.33
C GLU A 980 53.60 -18.12 10.39
N CYS A 981 53.57 -19.17 11.21
CA CYS A 981 52.35 -19.95 11.44
C CYS A 981 51.26 -19.13 12.14
N VAL A 982 51.64 -18.32 13.14
CA VAL A 982 50.73 -17.42 13.84
C VAL A 982 50.22 -16.33 12.90
N ALA A 983 51.10 -15.72 12.10
CA ALA A 983 50.72 -14.74 11.09
C ALA A 983 49.72 -15.32 10.07
N ALA A 984 50.00 -16.54 9.57
CA ALA A 984 49.13 -17.25 8.65
C ALA A 984 47.75 -17.56 9.27
N ASN A 985 47.69 -17.95 10.54
CA ASN A 985 46.43 -18.23 11.23
C ASN A 985 45.59 -16.96 11.51
N ILE A 986 46.24 -15.82 11.75
CA ILE A 986 45.55 -14.55 12.06
C ILE A 986 44.99 -13.89 10.81
N SER A 987 45.81 -13.74 9.77
CA SER A 987 45.48 -12.92 8.60
C SER A 987 45.80 -13.57 7.24
N GLY A 988 46.34 -14.79 7.24
CA GLY A 988 46.71 -15.51 6.03
C GLY A 988 45.53 -15.82 5.11
N ILE A 989 45.76 -15.69 3.80
CA ILE A 989 44.79 -16.00 2.75
C ILE A 989 45.44 -16.99 1.78
N SER A 990 44.82 -18.14 1.56
CA SER A 990 45.26 -19.12 0.56
C SER A 990 44.73 -18.78 -0.84
N ALA A 991 45.44 -19.24 -1.88
CA ALA A 991 45.02 -19.04 -3.27
C ALA A 991 43.62 -19.60 -3.56
N LYS A 992 43.32 -20.79 -3.03
CA LYS A 992 42.02 -21.43 -3.18
C LYS A 992 40.90 -20.64 -2.51
N GLN A 993 41.13 -20.09 -1.31
CA GLN A 993 40.15 -19.25 -0.63
C GLN A 993 39.87 -17.97 -1.42
N LEU A 994 40.91 -17.30 -1.91
CA LEU A 994 40.74 -16.07 -2.70
C LEU A 994 39.99 -16.36 -4.00
N GLN A 995 40.36 -17.42 -4.73
CA GLN A 995 39.68 -17.82 -5.96
C GLN A 995 38.20 -18.14 -5.72
N VAL A 996 37.88 -18.98 -4.74
CA VAL A 996 36.49 -19.33 -4.41
C VAL A 996 35.70 -18.09 -3.96
N PHE A 997 36.33 -17.18 -3.21
CA PHE A 997 35.70 -15.93 -2.80
C PHE A 997 35.35 -15.04 -4.00
N LEU A 998 36.30 -14.81 -4.91
CA LEU A 998 36.07 -13.99 -6.11
C LEU A 998 35.01 -14.61 -7.03
N ASP A 999 35.09 -15.92 -7.31
CA ASP A 999 34.11 -16.61 -8.15
C ASP A 999 32.71 -16.59 -7.51
N THR A 1000 32.62 -16.75 -6.19
CA THR A 1000 31.34 -16.66 -5.46
C THR A 1000 30.78 -15.23 -5.45
N CYS A 1001 31.63 -14.21 -5.29
CA CYS A 1001 31.24 -12.80 -5.39
C CYS A 1001 30.59 -12.50 -6.74
N LEU A 1002 31.27 -12.89 -7.84
CA LEU A 1002 30.79 -12.66 -9.21
C LEU A 1002 29.49 -13.42 -9.48
N SER A 1003 29.44 -14.72 -9.18
CA SER A 1003 28.24 -15.55 -9.37
C SER A 1003 27.04 -15.00 -8.59
N ARG A 1004 27.24 -14.59 -7.33
CA ARG A 1004 26.18 -13.98 -6.53
C ARG A 1004 25.72 -12.64 -7.05
N TYR A 1005 26.64 -11.81 -7.52
CA TYR A 1005 26.31 -10.51 -8.09
C TYR A 1005 25.38 -10.66 -9.31
N HIS A 1006 25.71 -11.54 -10.26
CA HIS A 1006 24.86 -11.78 -11.43
C HIS A 1006 23.48 -12.38 -11.07
N SER A 1007 23.41 -13.24 -10.06
CA SER A 1007 22.13 -13.81 -9.60
C SER A 1007 21.13 -12.79 -9.02
N LYS A 1008 21.61 -11.58 -8.71
CA LYS A 1008 20.85 -10.48 -8.09
C LYS A 1008 20.31 -9.48 -9.09
N ILE A 1009 20.69 -9.59 -10.35
CA ILE A 1009 20.11 -8.80 -11.43
C ILE A 1009 18.61 -9.10 -11.48
N ILE A 1010 17.82 -8.06 -11.70
CA ILE A 1010 16.37 -8.18 -11.75
C ILE A 1010 15.93 -9.01 -12.96
N GLU A 1011 14.96 -9.88 -12.74
CA GLU A 1011 14.44 -10.76 -13.78
C GLU A 1011 13.52 -9.98 -14.74
N ALA A 1012 13.67 -10.23 -16.04
CA ALA A 1012 12.79 -9.65 -17.06
C ALA A 1012 11.35 -10.14 -16.87
N GLY A 1013 10.37 -9.28 -17.15
CA GLY A 1013 8.95 -9.52 -16.92
C GLY A 1013 8.48 -9.14 -15.51
N ALA A 1014 9.38 -8.79 -14.58
CA ALA A 1014 9.00 -8.36 -13.24
C ALA A 1014 8.11 -7.10 -13.27
N SER A 1015 6.96 -7.18 -12.60
CA SER A 1015 5.98 -6.08 -12.49
C SER A 1015 6.41 -5.04 -11.43
N ILE A 1016 7.55 -4.40 -11.64
CA ILE A 1016 8.21 -3.54 -10.65
C ILE A 1016 7.36 -2.34 -10.22
N GLY A 1017 6.46 -1.85 -11.07
CA GLY A 1017 5.63 -0.70 -10.74
C GLY A 1017 4.55 -1.05 -9.72
N ALA A 1018 3.94 -2.23 -9.84
CA ALA A 1018 3.02 -2.77 -8.85
C ALA A 1018 3.72 -3.02 -7.51
N ILE A 1019 4.92 -3.60 -7.54
CA ILE A 1019 5.74 -3.85 -6.33
C ILE A 1019 6.13 -2.53 -5.66
N GLY A 1020 6.57 -1.54 -6.42
CA GLY A 1020 6.93 -0.21 -5.93
C GLY A 1020 5.73 0.53 -5.34
N ALA A 1021 4.57 0.47 -5.99
CA ALA A 1021 3.33 1.08 -5.50
C ALA A 1021 2.94 0.55 -4.11
N GLN A 1022 3.01 -0.78 -3.93
CA GLN A 1022 2.70 -1.41 -2.64
C GLN A 1022 3.78 -1.13 -1.59
N SER A 1023 5.05 -1.16 -1.97
CA SER A 1023 6.18 -0.91 -1.07
C SER A 1023 6.21 0.52 -0.51
N ILE A 1024 5.63 1.49 -1.23
CA ILE A 1024 5.41 2.87 -0.76
C ILE A 1024 4.10 2.98 0.03
N GLY A 1025 3.04 2.31 -0.44
CA GLY A 1025 1.71 2.36 0.17
C GLY A 1025 1.63 1.73 1.57
N GLU A 1026 2.23 0.56 1.76
CA GLU A 1026 2.19 -0.21 3.01
C GLU A 1026 2.83 0.54 4.20
N PRO A 1027 4.04 1.12 4.10
CA PRO A 1027 4.61 1.91 5.20
C PRO A 1027 3.77 3.13 5.56
N GLY A 1028 3.03 3.70 4.60
CA GLY A 1028 2.06 4.77 4.86
C GLY A 1028 0.99 4.34 5.87
N THR A 1029 0.51 3.09 5.78
CA THR A 1029 -0.45 2.49 6.72
C THR A 1029 0.20 2.14 8.07
N GLN A 1030 1.47 1.71 8.07
CA GLN A 1030 2.18 1.34 9.29
C GLN A 1030 2.65 2.57 10.09
N MET A 1031 3.05 3.66 9.43
CA MET A 1031 3.37 4.92 10.12
C MET A 1031 2.16 5.50 10.86
N THR A 1032 0.96 5.21 10.35
CA THR A 1032 -0.31 5.60 10.98
C THR A 1032 -0.77 4.65 12.08
N LEU A 1033 -0.27 3.41 12.09
CA LEU A 1033 -0.51 2.43 13.16
C LEU A 1033 0.54 2.53 14.27
N LYS A 1034 1.82 2.81 13.95
CA LYS A 1034 2.89 2.97 14.95
C LYS A 1034 2.70 4.21 15.84
N THR A 1035 1.88 5.17 15.46
CA THR A 1035 1.45 6.26 16.35
C THR A 1035 0.76 5.75 17.62
N PHE A 1036 0.17 4.55 17.64
CA PHE A 1036 -0.36 3.91 18.85
C PHE A 1036 0.69 3.67 19.94
N HIS A 1037 1.93 3.31 19.56
CA HIS A 1037 3.00 2.98 20.51
C HIS A 1037 3.80 4.19 20.98
N PHE A 1038 3.66 5.33 20.30
CA PHE A 1038 4.40 6.56 20.58
C PHE A 1038 3.49 7.74 20.99
N ALA A 1039 2.17 7.51 21.14
CA ALA A 1039 1.25 8.48 21.70
C ALA A 1039 1.74 8.90 23.11
N GLY A 1040 2.31 10.11 23.22
CA GLY A 1040 2.92 10.61 24.45
C GLY A 1040 4.31 11.23 24.31
N VAL A 1041 5.06 10.99 23.21
CA VAL A 1041 6.42 11.56 23.04
C VAL A 1041 6.43 12.67 22.00
N ALA A 1042 6.48 13.91 22.49
CA ALA A 1042 6.46 15.15 21.70
C ALA A 1042 7.79 15.45 20.98
N SER A 1043 8.26 14.62 20.05
CA SER A 1043 9.52 14.90 19.34
C SER A 1043 9.39 15.48 17.93
N MET A 1044 8.29 15.33 17.18
CA MET A 1044 8.16 15.99 15.86
C MET A 1044 6.71 16.31 15.47
N ASN A 1045 6.43 17.57 15.11
CA ASN A 1045 5.16 18.00 14.52
C ASN A 1045 4.91 17.27 13.18
N VAL A 1046 3.84 16.50 13.15
CA VAL A 1046 3.50 15.51 12.11
C VAL A 1046 2.78 16.17 10.92
N THR A 1047 3.47 17.02 10.17
CA THR A 1047 3.15 17.22 8.73
C THR A 1047 3.90 16.20 7.85
N LEU A 1048 4.91 15.50 8.39
CA LEU A 1048 5.85 14.63 7.64
C LEU A 1048 5.31 13.24 7.24
N GLY A 1049 4.13 12.83 7.71
CA GLY A 1049 3.57 11.50 7.45
C GLY A 1049 2.84 11.37 6.09
N VAL A 1050 1.71 10.67 6.10
CA VAL A 1050 0.84 10.44 4.93
C VAL A 1050 0.41 11.74 4.21
N PRO A 1051 0.08 12.86 4.90
CA PRO A 1051 -0.26 14.11 4.23
C PRO A 1051 0.85 14.65 3.32
N ARG A 1052 2.11 14.59 3.77
CA ARG A 1052 3.25 15.02 2.95
C ARG A 1052 3.43 14.14 1.72
N ILE A 1053 3.32 12.82 1.89
CA ILE A 1053 3.38 11.87 0.77
C ILE A 1053 2.27 12.18 -0.24
N LYS A 1054 1.06 12.48 0.23
CA LYS A 1054 -0.06 12.89 -0.62
C LYS A 1054 0.20 14.20 -1.36
N GLU A 1055 0.82 15.20 -0.73
CA GLU A 1055 1.23 16.45 -1.40
C GLU A 1055 2.24 16.18 -2.53
N ILE A 1056 3.24 15.35 -2.27
CA ILE A 1056 4.29 14.98 -3.23
C ILE A 1056 3.68 14.23 -4.42
N ILE A 1057 2.91 13.16 -4.17
CA ILE A 1057 2.28 12.35 -5.21
C ILE A 1057 1.29 13.16 -6.05
N ASN A 1058 0.56 14.10 -5.43
CA ASN A 1058 -0.38 14.96 -6.15
C ASN A 1058 0.30 16.10 -6.92
N ALA A 1059 1.62 16.29 -6.76
CA ALA A 1059 2.35 17.46 -7.25
C ALA A 1059 1.59 18.77 -6.91
N ALA A 1060 1.20 18.93 -5.65
CA ALA A 1060 0.36 20.04 -5.20
C ALA A 1060 1.08 21.39 -5.38
N LYS A 1061 0.43 22.34 -6.07
CA LYS A 1061 1.01 23.68 -6.32
C LYS A 1061 1.17 24.52 -5.05
N LYS A 1062 0.33 24.29 -4.04
CA LYS A 1062 0.36 24.96 -2.74
C LYS A 1062 0.56 23.89 -1.68
N ILE A 1063 1.74 23.85 -1.08
CA ILE A 1063 2.08 22.90 -0.01
C ILE A 1063 1.95 23.56 1.35
N SER A 1064 1.60 22.77 2.37
CA SER A 1064 1.68 23.21 3.75
C SER A 1064 3.15 23.30 4.18
N THR A 1065 3.55 24.41 4.81
CA THR A 1065 4.91 24.66 5.32
C THR A 1065 6.06 24.50 4.29
N PRO A 1066 6.16 25.35 3.26
CA PRO A 1066 7.32 25.37 2.38
C PRO A 1066 8.56 25.87 3.14
N ILE A 1067 9.55 25.01 3.35
CA ILE A 1067 10.83 25.34 3.97
C ILE A 1067 11.90 25.36 2.88
N ILE A 1068 12.71 26.43 2.86
CA ILE A 1068 13.86 26.57 1.97
C ILE A 1068 15.11 26.58 2.86
N THR A 1069 15.99 25.59 2.68
CA THR A 1069 17.31 25.57 3.32
C THR A 1069 18.29 26.25 2.37
N ALA A 1070 18.88 27.35 2.82
CA ALA A 1070 19.90 28.08 2.08
C ALA A 1070 21.24 27.97 2.81
N GLU A 1071 22.27 27.48 2.11
CA GLU A 1071 23.63 27.44 2.64
C GLU A 1071 24.25 28.84 2.61
N LEU A 1072 24.90 29.24 3.70
CA LEU A 1072 25.60 30.52 3.80
C LEU A 1072 27.04 30.35 3.31
N LEU A 1073 27.54 31.32 2.55
CA LEU A 1073 28.94 31.33 2.08
C LEU A 1073 29.97 31.36 3.23
N SER A 1074 29.63 32.04 4.32
CA SER A 1074 30.39 32.01 5.58
C SER A 1074 29.47 31.54 6.69
N GLY A 1075 29.66 30.30 7.14
CA GLY A 1075 28.90 29.70 8.24
C GLY A 1075 29.45 30.03 9.64
N GLN A 1076 30.62 30.67 9.72
CA GLN A 1076 31.30 30.95 11.00
C GLN A 1076 30.94 32.31 11.59
N ASP A 1077 30.51 33.28 10.76
CA ASP A 1077 30.18 34.63 11.21
C ASP A 1077 28.67 34.78 11.45
N GLU A 1078 28.28 34.80 12.74
CA GLU A 1078 26.90 35.01 13.17
C GLU A 1078 26.34 36.37 12.69
N SER A 1079 27.19 37.40 12.62
CA SER A 1079 26.78 38.75 12.21
C SER A 1079 26.38 38.79 10.74
N PHE A 1080 27.10 38.05 9.90
CA PHE A 1080 26.79 37.85 8.49
C PHE A 1080 25.47 37.09 8.33
N GLY A 1081 25.26 36.01 9.09
CA GLY A 1081 24.01 35.25 9.09
C GLY A 1081 22.80 36.12 9.45
N VAL A 1082 22.92 36.99 10.46
CA VAL A 1082 21.86 37.94 10.85
C VAL A 1082 21.59 38.96 9.74
N LYS A 1083 22.64 39.47 9.08
CA LYS A 1083 22.49 40.43 7.97
C LYS A 1083 21.72 39.81 6.80
N VAL A 1084 22.10 38.61 6.37
CA VAL A 1084 21.41 37.88 5.30
C VAL A 1084 19.96 37.59 5.69
N LYS A 1085 19.71 37.14 6.92
CA LYS A 1085 18.36 36.92 7.44
C LYS A 1085 17.49 38.17 7.30
N ARG A 1086 17.98 39.34 7.75
CA ARG A 1086 17.25 40.61 7.67
C ARG A 1086 16.93 41.06 6.25
N CYS A 1087 17.73 40.68 5.26
CA CYS A 1087 17.45 41.00 3.86
C CYS A 1087 16.33 40.15 3.25
N ILE A 1088 16.10 38.94 3.76
CA ILE A 1088 15.14 37.97 3.22
C ILE A 1088 13.82 37.99 4.01
N GLU A 1089 13.90 38.22 5.32
CA GLU A 1089 12.74 38.27 6.21
C GLU A 1089 11.81 39.42 5.81
N LYS A 1090 10.53 39.10 5.58
CA LYS A 1090 9.53 40.11 5.22
C LYS A 1090 9.24 40.97 6.44
N VAL A 1091 9.71 42.21 6.41
CA VAL A 1091 9.38 43.23 7.41
C VAL A 1091 8.20 44.04 6.89
N VAL A 1092 7.12 44.14 7.67
CA VAL A 1092 5.96 44.98 7.34
C VAL A 1092 6.08 46.37 7.96
N LEU A 1093 5.46 47.39 7.35
CA LEU A 1093 5.55 48.77 7.83
C LEU A 1093 5.14 48.93 9.30
N GLY A 1094 4.16 48.15 9.77
CA GLY A 1094 3.72 48.15 11.18
C GLY A 1094 4.81 47.76 12.18
N GLU A 1095 5.72 46.84 11.82
CA GLU A 1095 6.83 46.43 12.68
C GLU A 1095 7.90 47.53 12.79
N VAL A 1096 8.13 48.25 11.69
CA VAL A 1096 9.04 49.41 11.65
C VAL A 1096 8.47 50.59 12.44
N TYR A 1097 7.16 50.85 12.31
CA TYR A 1097 6.48 51.97 12.98
C TYR A 1097 6.39 51.76 14.49
N PHE A 1098 6.08 50.54 14.95
CA PHE A 1098 6.09 50.17 16.36
C PHE A 1098 7.48 50.37 16.98
N PHE A 1099 8.55 49.99 16.27
CA PHE A 1099 9.93 50.22 16.71
C PHE A 1099 10.27 51.71 16.86
N ARG A 1100 9.80 52.56 15.93
CA ARG A 1100 10.10 54.01 15.91
C ARG A 1100 9.32 54.77 16.99
N ILE A 1101 8.10 54.35 17.30
CA ILE A 1101 7.29 54.90 18.40
C ILE A 1101 7.86 54.46 19.75
N SER A 1102 8.21 53.18 19.95
CA SER A 1102 8.84 52.72 21.19
C SER A 1102 10.18 53.42 21.46
N PHE A 1103 10.98 53.69 20.42
CA PHE A 1103 12.21 54.50 20.57
C PHE A 1103 11.93 55.98 20.90
N LYS A 1104 10.88 56.57 20.33
CA LYS A 1104 10.44 57.94 20.69
C LYS A 1104 9.90 58.02 22.12
N ILE A 1105 9.17 57.01 22.59
CA ILE A 1105 8.65 56.93 23.96
C ILE A 1105 9.77 56.67 24.97
N LEU A 1106 10.75 55.82 24.65
CA LEU A 1106 11.96 55.62 25.49
C LEU A 1106 12.84 56.87 25.58
N ARG A 1107 12.91 57.69 24.52
CA ARG A 1107 13.53 59.02 24.59
C ARG A 1107 12.68 60.02 25.40
N ALA A 1108 11.35 59.97 25.28
CA ALA A 1108 10.43 60.81 26.04
C ALA A 1108 10.35 60.45 27.53
N HIS A 1109 10.80 59.25 27.94
CA HIS A 1109 10.82 58.84 29.35
C HIS A 1109 11.84 59.59 30.22
N LYS A 1110 12.62 60.51 29.64
CA LYS A 1110 13.43 61.49 30.38
C LYS A 1110 12.75 62.86 30.55
N GLU A 1111 11.62 63.13 29.90
CA GLU A 1111 10.94 64.44 29.98
C GLU A 1111 9.40 64.31 29.98
N SER A 1112 8.82 64.50 31.16
CA SER A 1112 7.40 64.78 31.46
C SER A 1112 6.34 63.69 31.15
N LEU A 1113 5.64 63.27 32.21
CA LEU A 1113 4.58 62.25 32.19
C LEU A 1113 3.20 62.80 31.73
N ALA A 1114 3.05 64.11 31.52
CA ALA A 1114 1.74 64.75 31.30
C ALA A 1114 1.33 64.88 29.82
N ALA A 1115 2.27 64.85 28.87
CA ALA A 1115 1.97 65.05 27.45
C ALA A 1115 1.55 63.75 26.70
N CYS A 1116 1.93 62.57 27.22
CA CYS A 1116 1.62 61.29 26.56
C CYS A 1116 0.15 60.88 26.67
N THR A 1117 -0.55 61.26 27.73
CA THR A 1117 -1.97 60.92 27.93
C THR A 1117 -2.87 61.64 26.92
N PHE A 1118 -2.50 62.86 26.50
CA PHE A 1118 -3.27 63.64 25.54
C PHE A 1118 -3.13 63.14 24.09
N LEU A 1119 -1.94 62.68 23.70
CA LEU A 1119 -1.71 62.14 22.35
C LEU A 1119 -2.32 60.75 22.13
N LEU A 1120 -2.38 59.91 23.17
CA LEU A 1120 -3.01 58.58 23.07
C LEU A 1120 -4.53 58.69 22.91
N LEU A 1121 -5.16 59.65 23.60
CA LEU A 1121 -6.60 59.93 23.50
C LEU A 1121 -6.99 60.57 22.15
N PHE A 1122 -6.10 61.35 21.53
CA PHE A 1122 -6.35 61.95 20.22
C PHE A 1122 -6.30 60.90 19.10
N PHE A 1123 -5.35 59.97 19.14
CA PHE A 1123 -5.22 58.91 18.13
C PHE A 1123 -6.28 57.80 18.23
N LEU A 1124 -6.77 57.49 19.44
CA LEU A 1124 -7.88 56.54 19.63
C LEU A 1124 -9.22 57.06 19.09
N LYS A 1125 -9.38 58.39 18.98
CA LYS A 1125 -10.61 59.01 18.46
C LYS A 1125 -10.74 58.95 16.93
N GLU A 1126 -9.64 58.97 16.18
CA GLU A 1126 -9.69 58.92 14.71
C GLU A 1126 -9.90 57.51 14.13
N HIS A 1127 -9.59 56.44 14.88
CA HIS A 1127 -9.73 55.06 14.37
C HIS A 1127 -11.10 54.41 14.59
N VAL A 1128 -12.01 55.06 15.33
CA VAL A 1128 -13.41 54.57 15.51
C VAL A 1128 -14.31 55.01 14.32
N ALA A 1129 -13.82 55.85 13.41
CA ALA A 1129 -14.59 56.31 12.25
C ALA A 1129 -14.38 55.48 10.96
N TYR A 1130 -13.60 54.40 11.00
CA TYR A 1130 -13.37 53.50 9.85
C TYR A 1130 -13.31 52.01 10.27
N ILE A 1131 -14.36 51.55 10.97
CA ILE A 1131 -14.76 50.13 11.06
C ILE A 1131 -16.23 50.03 10.66
#